data_AF-A0A426Z9G7-F1
#
_entry.id   AF-A0A426Z9G7-F1
#
_cell.length_a   1.000
_cell.length_b   1.000
_cell.length_c   1.000
_cell.angle_alpha   90.00
_cell.angle_beta   90.00
_cell.angle_gamma   90.00
#
_symmetry.space_group_name_H-M   'P 1'
#
loop_
_entity.id
_entity.type
_entity.pdbx_description
1 polymer ?
#
loop_
_entity_poly.entity_id
_entity_poly.type
_entity_poly.pdbx_seq_one_letter_code
_entity_poly.pdbx_strand_id
1 'polypeptide(L)'
;MAGMELDSPRDTVLSPRDRIVQRLITKGVPSEVLEQSQMGLISYLKENKPMCPVLISSILPTEDDLLELRISSDASSGGNTEDLFRESMLWLGWLMFQAEPQSSLENLASDAVGQRAVCGAVWGQNDLAYRCRTCEQDPTCAICVPCFQNGNHKDHDYSIMYTGGGCCDCGDVTAWKREGFCSKHRGTEQMQPLPEELANSIRPVMDVLLELWKDKLMLAENQRNPREHSKTDVSAGMGNRLSSAVVEMLLDFCKCSESLLSFISKKMFECTDLLDVLVRAERFLHKNVVKKLHELLLKLLGEPVFKYEFAKAFTRYYPFSVGEIIKESTDKAFEKYPLLSTFSVQLFTVPTLTPRLVREVSKWENLYETIIRLVEDTRFVLTHKEVLAYITHERPDISRAWLKLLSLVQGMDPHKRVTTTPIEEEHEYLSAPFVLGHFLSKVHNLLVQGAFSAFETRERKITSFSYPDSEWLDDNEGYRHSKVGRISQDSSACSINRTSGGLDGSSQYSDVKYSGVDHLSVPSPAIWLIFECLKAIDDWLCHARKISLFVDDMNYHSFRKKLFKSKEGANSNKIFGLSVSRQGVDMHQSLASGENHEVSDLMDTDGRLEHTTSSTILDDSIVEVDPGAESEAFGLLNIADWPDIVYDVSSQEISFHIPLHRLLSLILRKAMEYCHNEIEKPEKASNGLSLPSSAWGHEFFGQVLRGLQPCGFSAFLMEHPLRLRVFCAQVRAGMWRRNGDAAIFNSEFYRAVQWLVHIKKEHMKL
;
A
#
# COMPACT_ATOMS: atom_id res chain seq x y z
N MET A 1 -44.16 -32.82 -67.12
CA MET A 1 -44.20 -32.46 -65.69
C MET A 1 -42.77 -32.21 -65.25
N ALA A 2 -42.43 -30.93 -65.10
CA ALA A 2 -41.14 -30.49 -64.59
C ALA A 2 -41.13 -30.67 -63.06
N GLY A 3 -40.12 -31.37 -62.54
CA GLY A 3 -39.77 -31.33 -61.12
C GLY A 3 -38.53 -30.46 -60.99
N MET A 4 -38.71 -29.24 -60.49
CA MET A 4 -37.62 -28.34 -60.08
C MET A 4 -36.89 -28.97 -58.89
N GLU A 5 -35.62 -29.31 -59.05
CA GLU A 5 -34.69 -29.37 -57.93
C GLU A 5 -34.44 -27.93 -57.47
N LEU A 6 -35.05 -27.58 -56.34
CA LEU A 6 -34.71 -26.38 -55.58
C LEU A 6 -33.34 -26.62 -54.93
N ASP A 7 -32.29 -26.10 -55.56
CA ASP A 7 -31.01 -25.87 -54.91
C ASP A 7 -31.25 -24.92 -53.71
N SER A 8 -31.29 -25.49 -52.51
CA SER A 8 -31.17 -24.71 -51.28
C SER A 8 -29.74 -24.17 -51.22
N PRO A 9 -29.50 -22.86 -51.05
CA PRO A 9 -28.14 -22.34 -50.94
C PRO A 9 -27.50 -22.98 -49.72
N ARG A 10 -26.33 -23.60 -49.91
CA ARG A 10 -25.47 -23.99 -48.79
C ARG A 10 -25.10 -22.71 -48.06
N ASP A 11 -25.64 -22.49 -46.86
CA ASP A 11 -25.26 -21.40 -45.96
C ASP A 11 -23.74 -21.43 -45.79
N THR A 12 -23.05 -20.55 -46.51
CA THR A 12 -21.60 -20.46 -46.52
C THR A 12 -21.22 -19.62 -45.31
N VAL A 13 -20.58 -20.25 -44.32
CA VAL A 13 -20.08 -19.55 -43.13
C VAL A 13 -19.17 -18.41 -43.59
N LEU A 14 -19.60 -17.17 -43.36
CA LEU A 14 -18.85 -15.98 -43.74
C LEU A 14 -17.50 -15.94 -43.02
N SER A 15 -16.44 -15.59 -43.76
CA SER A 15 -15.11 -15.42 -43.19
C SER A 15 -15.10 -14.26 -42.18
N PRO A 16 -14.16 -14.22 -41.22
CA PRO A 16 -14.00 -13.10 -40.29
C PRO A 16 -13.97 -11.73 -40.99
N ARG A 17 -13.28 -11.66 -42.13
CA ARG A 17 -13.16 -10.47 -42.96
C ARG A 17 -14.50 -10.09 -43.60
N ASP A 18 -15.21 -11.04 -44.18
CA ASP A 18 -16.49 -10.77 -44.86
C ASP A 18 -17.56 -10.31 -43.86
N ARG A 19 -17.54 -10.83 -42.63
CA ARG A 19 -18.40 -10.37 -41.53
C ARG A 19 -18.15 -8.89 -41.19
N ILE A 20 -16.89 -8.48 -41.08
CA ILE A 20 -16.53 -7.06 -40.88
C ILE A 20 -17.05 -6.21 -42.03
N VAL A 21 -16.79 -6.62 -43.28
CA VAL A 21 -17.25 -5.91 -44.48
C VAL A 21 -18.77 -5.74 -44.48
N GLN A 22 -19.53 -6.80 -44.20
CA GLN A 22 -20.99 -6.75 -44.16
C GLN A 22 -21.51 -5.79 -43.07
N ARG A 23 -20.91 -5.80 -41.88
CA ARG A 23 -21.26 -4.86 -40.81
C ARG A 23 -20.96 -3.41 -41.20
N LEU A 24 -19.82 -3.15 -41.86
CA LEU A 24 -19.46 -1.82 -42.35
C LEU A 24 -20.42 -1.31 -43.43
N ILE A 25 -20.83 -2.15 -44.38
CA ILE A 25 -21.84 -1.81 -45.40
C ILE A 25 -23.16 -1.41 -44.72
N THR A 26 -23.58 -2.17 -43.70
CA THR A 26 -24.81 -1.91 -42.95
C THR A 26 -24.78 -0.57 -42.21
N LYS A 27 -23.59 -0.03 -41.94
CA LYS A 27 -23.38 1.29 -41.35
C LYS A 27 -23.16 2.42 -42.36
N GLY A 28 -23.31 2.15 -43.65
CA GLY A 28 -23.24 3.17 -44.70
C GLY A 28 -21.85 3.38 -45.29
N VAL A 29 -20.91 2.46 -45.08
CA VAL A 29 -19.65 2.45 -45.82
C VAL A 29 -19.91 1.89 -47.24
N PRO A 30 -19.62 2.64 -48.32
CA PRO A 30 -19.86 2.16 -49.68
C PRO A 30 -19.08 0.89 -50.00
N SER A 31 -19.66 -0.02 -50.80
CA SER A 31 -19.03 -1.28 -51.21
C SER A 31 -17.71 -1.05 -51.95
N GLU A 32 -17.65 0.01 -52.76
CA GLU A 32 -16.48 0.36 -53.59
C GLU A 32 -15.26 0.72 -52.73
N VAL A 33 -15.51 1.26 -51.53
CA VAL A 33 -14.47 1.54 -50.54
C VAL A 33 -13.92 0.23 -49.97
N LEU A 34 -14.80 -0.73 -49.67
CA LEU A 34 -14.43 -1.98 -49.00
C LEU A 34 -13.79 -3.00 -49.97
N GLU A 35 -13.93 -2.84 -51.28
CA GLU A 35 -13.14 -3.58 -52.29
C GLU A 35 -11.63 -3.36 -52.09
N GLN A 36 -11.23 -2.17 -51.67
CA GLN A 36 -9.84 -1.82 -51.31
C GLN A 36 -9.49 -2.22 -49.87
N SER A 37 -10.35 -2.97 -49.19
CA SER A 37 -10.14 -3.51 -47.85
C SER A 37 -9.81 -2.42 -46.81
N GLN A 38 -8.75 -2.59 -46.02
CA GLN A 38 -8.35 -1.66 -44.97
C GLN A 38 -7.91 -0.31 -45.54
N MET A 39 -7.27 -0.29 -46.72
CA MET A 39 -6.80 0.95 -47.37
C MET A 39 -7.94 1.86 -47.81
N GLY A 40 -9.02 1.26 -48.34
CA GLY A 40 -10.23 2.00 -48.65
C GLY A 40 -10.87 2.56 -47.38
N LEU A 41 -10.99 1.75 -46.32
CA LEU A 41 -11.57 2.20 -45.06
C LEU A 41 -10.77 3.35 -44.41
N ILE A 42 -9.44 3.34 -44.50
CA ILE A 42 -8.59 4.45 -44.05
C ILE A 42 -8.93 5.73 -44.82
N SER A 43 -9.05 5.65 -46.15
CA SER A 43 -9.37 6.80 -47.00
C SER A 43 -10.75 7.36 -46.67
N TYR A 44 -11.74 6.48 -46.50
CA TYR A 44 -13.09 6.86 -46.08
C TYR A 44 -13.12 7.53 -44.70
N LEU A 45 -12.37 7.01 -43.72
CA LEU A 45 -12.30 7.58 -42.38
C LEU A 45 -11.64 8.98 -42.38
N LYS A 46 -10.65 9.23 -43.25
CA LYS A 46 -10.04 10.56 -43.39
C LYS A 46 -11.05 11.62 -43.81
N GLU A 47 -11.99 11.25 -44.69
CA GLU A 47 -13.06 12.12 -45.18
C GLU A 47 -14.25 12.18 -44.22
N ASN A 48 -14.47 11.13 -43.41
CA ASN A 48 -15.64 10.97 -42.53
C ASN A 48 -15.24 10.79 -41.05
N LYS A 49 -14.37 11.67 -40.53
CA LYS A 49 -13.86 11.58 -39.14
C LYS A 49 -14.92 11.34 -38.06
N PRO A 50 -16.12 11.96 -38.09
CA PRO A 50 -17.16 11.70 -37.08
C PRO A 50 -17.68 10.26 -37.04
N MET A 51 -17.48 9.47 -38.11
CA MET A 51 -17.85 8.06 -38.16
C MET A 51 -16.90 7.15 -37.39
N CYS A 52 -15.76 7.65 -36.89
CA CYS A 52 -14.74 6.83 -36.23
C CYS A 52 -15.30 5.88 -35.16
N PRO A 53 -16.15 6.31 -34.19
CA PRO A 53 -16.68 5.40 -33.17
C PRO A 53 -17.61 4.31 -33.75
N VAL A 54 -18.39 4.67 -34.78
CA VAL A 54 -19.31 3.76 -35.45
C VAL A 54 -18.55 2.69 -36.23
N LEU A 55 -17.48 3.08 -36.93
CA LEU A 55 -16.65 2.12 -37.68
C LEU A 55 -15.93 1.15 -36.74
N ILE A 56 -15.33 1.66 -35.66
CA ILE A 56 -14.61 0.83 -34.68
C ILE A 56 -15.53 -0.19 -34.02
N SER A 57 -16.70 0.25 -33.54
CA SER A 57 -17.70 -0.65 -32.96
C SER A 57 -18.24 -1.68 -33.96
N SER A 58 -18.25 -1.35 -35.26
CA SER A 58 -18.69 -2.27 -36.32
C SER A 58 -17.62 -3.27 -36.76
N ILE A 59 -16.34 -2.95 -36.56
CA ILE A 59 -15.25 -3.89 -36.79
C ILE A 59 -15.29 -5.01 -35.77
N LEU A 60 -15.58 -4.72 -34.49
CA LEU A 60 -15.65 -5.74 -33.45
C LEU A 60 -16.80 -6.75 -33.69
N PRO A 61 -16.64 -8.02 -33.29
CA PRO A 61 -17.69 -9.03 -33.42
C PRO A 61 -18.91 -8.75 -32.52
N THR A 62 -20.10 -9.14 -32.97
CA THR A 62 -21.35 -9.07 -32.20
C THR A 62 -21.65 -10.37 -31.44
N GLU A 63 -22.68 -10.38 -30.60
CA GLU A 63 -23.17 -11.61 -29.97
C GLU A 63 -23.69 -12.61 -31.02
N ASP A 64 -24.34 -12.12 -32.06
CA ASP A 64 -24.88 -12.94 -33.16
C ASP A 64 -23.76 -13.66 -33.93
N ASP A 65 -22.63 -12.97 -34.19
CA ASP A 65 -21.46 -13.59 -34.84
C ASP A 65 -20.94 -14.82 -34.07
N LEU A 66 -20.97 -14.76 -32.74
CA LEU A 66 -20.51 -15.86 -31.89
C LEU A 66 -21.54 -16.99 -31.81
N LEU A 67 -22.82 -16.67 -31.81
CA LEU A 67 -23.90 -17.66 -31.83
C LEU A 67 -23.90 -18.46 -33.14
N GLU A 68 -23.74 -17.78 -34.28
CA GLU A 68 -23.64 -18.42 -35.59
C GLU A 68 -22.44 -19.38 -35.66
N LEU A 69 -21.29 -18.96 -35.14
CA LEU A 69 -20.11 -19.84 -35.13
C LEU A 69 -20.27 -21.04 -34.19
N ARG A 70 -20.91 -20.89 -33.03
CA ARG A 70 -21.23 -22.02 -32.14
C ARG A 70 -22.09 -23.06 -32.86
N ILE A 71 -23.12 -22.61 -33.59
CA ILE A 71 -24.00 -23.50 -34.37
C ILE A 71 -23.23 -24.21 -35.49
N SER A 72 -22.29 -23.51 -36.15
CA SER A 72 -21.48 -24.08 -37.24
C SER A 72 -20.36 -25.01 -36.77
N SER A 73 -19.84 -24.85 -35.55
CA SER A 73 -18.74 -25.66 -35.01
C SER A 73 -19.12 -27.11 -34.69
N ASP A 74 -20.41 -27.40 -34.53
CA ASP A 74 -20.93 -28.78 -34.46
C ASP A 74 -20.92 -29.49 -35.83
N ALA A 75 -20.61 -28.76 -36.92
CA ALA A 75 -20.59 -29.26 -38.30
C ALA A 75 -19.21 -29.08 -38.97
N SER A 76 -18.18 -29.77 -38.48
CA SER A 76 -16.96 -30.18 -39.21
C SER A 76 -16.11 -29.15 -39.99
N SER A 77 -16.33 -27.83 -39.87
CA SER A 77 -15.45 -26.80 -40.44
C SER A 77 -15.01 -25.80 -39.36
N GLY A 78 -13.72 -25.80 -39.06
CA GLY A 78 -13.11 -25.08 -37.94
C GLY A 78 -12.93 -23.59 -38.18
N GLY A 79 -13.98 -22.79 -37.96
CA GLY A 79 -13.82 -21.35 -37.72
C GLY A 79 -13.52 -21.12 -36.23
N ASN A 80 -12.28 -20.77 -35.87
CA ASN A 80 -11.96 -20.43 -34.48
C ASN A 80 -12.52 -19.03 -34.17
N THR A 81 -13.30 -18.94 -33.11
CA THR A 81 -13.86 -17.67 -32.60
C THR A 81 -12.76 -16.69 -32.15
N GLU A 82 -11.52 -17.15 -31.91
CA GLU A 82 -10.35 -16.28 -31.73
C GLU A 82 -9.93 -15.57 -33.02
N ASP A 83 -10.17 -16.16 -34.20
CA ASP A 83 -9.82 -15.56 -35.50
C ASP A 83 -10.67 -14.32 -35.79
N LEU A 84 -11.92 -14.27 -35.29
CA LEU A 84 -12.78 -13.08 -35.40
C LEU A 84 -12.17 -11.86 -34.72
N PHE A 85 -11.73 -12.00 -33.48
CA PHE A 85 -11.14 -10.89 -32.73
C PHE A 85 -9.74 -10.56 -33.25
N ARG A 86 -8.95 -11.56 -33.69
CA ARG A 86 -7.65 -11.35 -34.33
C ARG A 86 -7.78 -10.51 -35.61
N GLU A 87 -8.72 -10.85 -36.49
CA GLU A 87 -9.00 -10.07 -37.70
C GLU A 87 -9.48 -8.65 -37.33
N SER A 88 -10.32 -8.52 -36.31
CA SER A 88 -10.78 -7.21 -35.83
C SER A 88 -9.60 -6.33 -35.36
N MET A 89 -8.67 -6.87 -34.57
CA MET A 89 -7.48 -6.15 -34.12
C MET A 89 -6.57 -5.77 -35.29
N LEU A 90 -6.49 -6.59 -36.34
CA LEU A 90 -5.75 -6.25 -37.57
C LEU A 90 -6.35 -5.01 -38.23
N TRP A 91 -7.67 -4.99 -38.47
CA TRP A 91 -8.36 -3.83 -39.06
C TRP A 91 -8.19 -2.57 -38.22
N LEU A 92 -8.31 -2.68 -36.90
CA LEU A 92 -8.07 -1.56 -35.98
C LEU A 92 -6.63 -1.07 -36.03
N GLY A 93 -5.66 -1.98 -36.13
CA GLY A 93 -4.25 -1.65 -36.34
C GLY A 93 -4.05 -0.81 -37.62
N TRP A 94 -4.66 -1.21 -38.73
CA TRP A 94 -4.58 -0.43 -39.98
C TRP A 94 -5.15 0.98 -39.80
N LEU A 95 -6.26 1.14 -39.06
CA LEU A 95 -6.81 2.47 -38.75
C LEU A 95 -5.89 3.28 -37.82
N MET A 96 -5.24 2.65 -36.85
CA MET A 96 -4.32 3.28 -35.91
C MET A 96 -3.05 3.80 -36.60
N PHE A 97 -2.43 2.99 -37.46
CA PHE A 97 -1.17 3.31 -38.12
C PHE A 97 -1.33 3.97 -39.50
N GLN A 98 -2.54 3.97 -40.08
CA GLN A 98 -2.83 4.42 -41.45
C GLN A 98 -1.95 3.76 -42.53
N ALA A 99 -1.40 2.59 -42.20
CA ALA A 99 -0.49 1.80 -43.00
C ALA A 99 -0.50 0.36 -42.47
N GLU A 100 0.30 -0.50 -43.08
CA GLU A 100 0.47 -1.87 -42.59
C GLU A 100 1.02 -1.83 -41.15
N PRO A 101 0.30 -2.41 -40.16
CA PRO A 101 0.66 -2.26 -38.75
C PRO A 101 2.02 -2.85 -38.43
N GLN A 102 2.34 -4.02 -38.95
CA GLN A 102 3.59 -4.72 -38.67
C GLN A 102 4.80 -3.91 -39.14
N SER A 103 4.77 -3.39 -40.37
CA SER A 103 5.84 -2.53 -40.88
C SER A 103 5.97 -1.24 -40.09
N SER A 104 4.85 -0.65 -39.66
CA SER A 104 4.86 0.56 -38.83
C SER A 104 5.50 0.32 -37.47
N LEU A 105 5.20 -0.82 -36.84
CA LEU A 105 5.80 -1.24 -35.58
C LEU A 105 7.29 -1.57 -35.72
N GLU A 106 7.71 -2.19 -36.82
CA GLU A 106 9.12 -2.48 -37.12
C GLU A 106 9.94 -1.21 -37.36
N ASN A 107 9.37 -0.22 -38.04
CA ASN A 107 9.99 1.10 -38.20
C ASN A 107 10.18 1.79 -36.84
N LEU A 108 9.13 1.81 -36.00
CA LEU A 108 9.22 2.36 -34.63
C LEU A 108 10.26 1.62 -33.77
N ALA A 109 10.32 0.28 -33.89
CA ALA A 109 11.28 -0.52 -33.15
C ALA A 109 12.72 -0.23 -33.59
N SER A 110 12.94 -0.02 -34.89
CA SER A 110 14.24 0.32 -35.47
C SER A 110 14.72 1.70 -35.02
N ASP A 111 13.82 2.68 -34.97
CA ASP A 111 14.11 4.02 -34.46
C ASP A 111 14.41 4.04 -32.95
N ALA A 112 13.83 3.10 -32.20
CA ALA A 112 13.98 2.99 -30.74
C ALA A 112 15.21 2.18 -30.28
N VAL A 113 16.01 1.60 -31.19
CA VAL A 113 17.16 0.75 -30.83
C VAL A 113 18.17 1.55 -29.97
N GLY A 114 18.40 1.06 -28.74
CA GLY A 114 19.36 1.67 -27.81
C GLY A 114 18.82 2.85 -26.99
N GLN A 115 17.53 3.16 -27.09
CA GLN A 115 16.89 4.32 -26.43
C GLN A 115 15.87 3.96 -25.34
N ARG A 116 15.88 2.72 -24.80
CA ARG A 116 14.93 2.37 -23.73
C ARG A 116 15.23 3.17 -22.47
N ALA A 117 14.20 3.74 -21.85
CA ALA A 117 14.34 4.52 -20.63
C ALA A 117 14.51 3.63 -19.39
N VAL A 118 13.67 2.60 -19.28
CA VAL A 118 13.57 1.67 -18.15
C VAL A 118 13.67 0.24 -18.67
N CYS A 119 14.20 -0.68 -17.86
CA CYS A 119 14.31 -2.07 -18.25
C CYS A 119 12.97 -2.81 -18.24
N GLY A 120 12.27 -2.80 -17.09
CA GLY A 120 10.96 -3.44 -16.92
C GLY A 120 10.93 -4.94 -17.24
N ALA A 121 12.08 -5.61 -17.37
CA ALA A 121 12.15 -7.03 -17.72
C ALA A 121 11.48 -7.85 -16.62
N VAL A 122 10.40 -8.55 -16.98
CA VAL A 122 9.61 -9.39 -16.07
C VAL A 122 10.35 -10.69 -15.81
N TRP A 123 10.47 -11.05 -14.53
CA TRP A 123 11.11 -12.29 -14.10
C TRP A 123 10.11 -13.44 -13.95
N GLY A 124 10.57 -14.63 -14.28
CA GLY A 124 9.95 -15.89 -13.93
C GLY A 124 10.34 -16.38 -12.53
N GLN A 125 9.96 -17.62 -12.26
CA GLN A 125 10.33 -18.31 -11.03
C GLN A 125 11.80 -18.75 -11.09
N ASN A 126 12.58 -18.40 -10.07
CA ASN A 126 14.00 -18.70 -9.93
C ASN A 126 14.92 -18.02 -10.97
N ASP A 127 14.50 -16.90 -11.56
CA ASP A 127 15.42 -16.08 -12.34
C ASP A 127 16.47 -15.42 -11.43
N LEU A 128 17.65 -15.14 -11.99
CA LEU A 128 18.74 -14.49 -11.26
C LEU A 128 18.58 -12.96 -11.31
N ALA A 129 18.64 -12.31 -10.16
CA ALA A 129 18.67 -10.86 -10.04
C ALA A 129 19.76 -10.39 -9.08
N TYR A 130 20.19 -9.14 -9.26
CA TYR A 130 21.18 -8.47 -8.43
C TYR A 130 20.50 -7.41 -7.57
N ARG A 131 20.87 -7.39 -6.30
CA ARG A 131 20.56 -6.32 -5.36
C ARG A 131 21.83 -5.57 -5.04
N CYS A 132 21.87 -4.28 -5.33
CA CYS A 132 23.01 -3.43 -5.03
C CYS A 132 22.60 -2.49 -3.92
N ARG A 133 23.06 -2.74 -2.70
CA ARG A 133 22.71 -1.97 -1.49
C ARG A 133 23.11 -0.50 -1.60
N THR A 134 24.12 -0.21 -2.41
CA THR A 134 24.53 1.16 -2.72
C THR A 134 23.54 1.88 -3.64
N CYS A 135 22.96 1.19 -4.63
CA CYS A 135 22.09 1.77 -5.67
C CYS A 135 20.59 1.62 -5.41
N GLU A 136 20.18 0.63 -4.61
CA GLU A 136 18.78 0.41 -4.29
C GLU A 136 18.22 1.59 -3.48
N GLN A 137 16.96 1.96 -3.74
CA GLN A 137 16.23 2.88 -2.87
C GLN A 137 15.63 2.15 -1.66
N ASP A 138 15.36 0.85 -1.80
CA ASP A 138 14.89 -0.01 -0.72
C ASP A 138 15.31 -1.48 -0.87
N PRO A 139 15.22 -2.29 0.20
CA PRO A 139 15.66 -3.67 0.18
C PRO A 139 14.85 -4.65 -0.69
N THR A 140 13.88 -4.19 -1.46
CA THR A 140 13.11 -4.98 -2.41
C THR A 140 13.46 -4.69 -3.85
N CYS A 141 14.21 -3.62 -4.13
CA CYS A 141 14.63 -3.30 -5.48
C CYS A 141 15.66 -4.31 -5.99
N ALA A 142 15.55 -4.69 -7.25
CA ALA A 142 16.52 -5.55 -7.90
C ALA A 142 16.62 -5.27 -9.41
N ILE A 143 17.77 -5.62 -9.99
CA ILE A 143 18.00 -5.49 -11.42
C ILE A 143 18.41 -6.82 -12.04
N CYS A 144 18.05 -7.03 -13.30
CA CYS A 144 18.40 -8.23 -14.04
C CYS A 144 19.92 -8.29 -14.31
N VAL A 145 20.44 -9.50 -14.53
CA VAL A 145 21.87 -9.74 -14.83
C VAL A 145 22.41 -8.82 -15.94
N PRO A 146 21.72 -8.65 -17.09
CA PRO A 146 22.19 -7.73 -18.12
C PRO A 146 22.30 -6.27 -17.65
N CYS A 147 21.37 -5.80 -16.80
CA CYS A 147 21.42 -4.42 -16.32
C CYS A 147 22.58 -4.22 -15.35
N PHE A 148 22.84 -5.16 -14.45
CA PHE A 148 23.98 -5.10 -13.54
C PHE A 148 25.31 -5.09 -14.31
N GLN A 149 25.47 -5.97 -15.30
CA GLN A 149 26.70 -6.04 -16.11
C GLN A 149 26.96 -4.79 -16.95
N ASN A 150 25.89 -4.10 -17.39
CA ASN A 150 26.00 -2.89 -18.21
C ASN A 150 25.91 -1.59 -17.40
N GLY A 151 25.75 -1.67 -16.07
CA GLY A 151 25.70 -0.55 -15.14
C GLY A 151 27.00 -0.36 -14.38
N ASN A 152 27.16 0.82 -13.77
CA ASN A 152 28.31 1.08 -12.93
C ASN A 152 28.04 0.62 -11.50
N HIS A 153 28.49 -0.60 -11.19
CA HIS A 153 28.44 -1.18 -9.84
C HIS A 153 29.83 -1.51 -9.30
N LYS A 154 30.87 -0.85 -9.83
CA LYS A 154 32.23 -1.05 -9.38
C LYS A 154 32.37 -0.55 -7.94
N ASP A 155 32.96 -1.38 -7.08
CA ASP A 155 33.20 -1.06 -5.66
C ASP A 155 31.92 -0.82 -4.85
N HIS A 156 30.75 -1.27 -5.34
CA HIS A 156 29.49 -1.20 -4.61
C HIS A 156 29.26 -2.46 -3.77
N ASP A 157 28.45 -2.32 -2.72
CA ASP A 157 27.93 -3.46 -1.97
C ASP A 157 26.74 -4.07 -2.73
N TYR A 158 26.81 -5.37 -3.04
CA TYR A 158 25.75 -6.08 -3.72
C TYR A 158 25.62 -7.54 -3.26
N SER A 159 24.47 -8.13 -3.60
CA SER A 159 24.17 -9.54 -3.40
C SER A 159 23.36 -10.09 -4.56
N ILE A 160 23.39 -11.41 -4.70
CA ILE A 160 22.66 -12.14 -5.74
C ILE A 160 21.44 -12.79 -5.10
N MET A 161 20.30 -12.75 -5.79
CA MET A 161 19.07 -13.39 -5.35
C MET A 161 18.39 -14.16 -6.48
N TYR A 162 17.56 -15.12 -6.09
CA TYR A 162 16.62 -15.79 -6.98
C TYR A 162 15.24 -15.16 -6.82
N THR A 163 14.59 -14.83 -7.93
CA THR A 163 13.31 -14.13 -7.94
C THR A 163 12.14 -15.11 -7.82
N GLY A 164 11.05 -14.69 -7.17
CA GLY A 164 9.76 -15.38 -7.20
C GLY A 164 8.79 -14.80 -8.23
N GLY A 165 9.27 -13.90 -9.09
CA GLY A 165 8.49 -12.98 -9.94
C GLY A 165 8.96 -11.53 -9.76
N GLY A 166 8.29 -10.59 -10.44
CA GLY A 166 8.60 -9.15 -10.39
C GLY A 166 9.21 -8.64 -11.69
N CYS A 167 9.79 -7.44 -11.66
CA CYS A 167 10.43 -6.82 -12.83
C CYS A 167 11.70 -6.06 -12.46
N CYS A 168 12.61 -5.91 -13.42
CA CYS A 168 13.85 -5.15 -13.26
C CYS A 168 13.62 -3.64 -13.08
N ASP A 169 14.20 -3.07 -12.04
CA ASP A 169 14.06 -1.66 -11.64
C ASP A 169 15.06 -0.70 -12.34
N CYS A 170 15.94 -1.21 -13.21
CA CYS A 170 16.96 -0.38 -13.86
C CYS A 170 16.32 0.70 -14.74
N GLY A 171 16.73 1.97 -14.53
CA GLY A 171 16.18 3.14 -15.21
C GLY A 171 14.99 3.77 -14.48
N ASP A 172 14.39 3.11 -13.48
CA ASP A 172 13.34 3.71 -12.66
C ASP A 172 13.94 4.49 -11.49
N VAL A 173 13.89 5.82 -11.56
CA VAL A 173 14.41 6.72 -10.52
C VAL A 173 13.70 6.57 -9.17
N THR A 174 12.51 5.97 -9.15
CA THR A 174 11.73 5.74 -7.92
C THR A 174 12.21 4.54 -7.11
N ALA A 175 12.94 3.62 -7.75
CA ALA A 175 13.43 2.36 -7.18
C ALA A 175 14.96 2.22 -7.22
N TRP A 176 15.63 2.85 -8.19
CA TRP A 176 17.07 2.69 -8.40
C TRP A 176 17.75 4.05 -8.62
N LYS A 177 18.90 4.25 -7.97
CA LYS A 177 19.68 5.50 -8.10
C LYS A 177 20.30 5.62 -9.49
N ARG A 178 20.41 6.87 -9.99
CA ARG A 178 20.85 7.17 -11.36
C ARG A 178 22.27 6.70 -11.64
N GLU A 179 23.15 6.71 -10.64
CA GLU A 179 24.55 6.29 -10.76
C GLU A 179 24.65 4.78 -11.04
N GLY A 180 23.63 4.01 -10.65
CA GLY A 180 23.51 2.58 -10.89
C GLY A 180 22.74 2.21 -12.15
N PHE A 181 22.33 3.19 -12.97
CA PHE A 181 21.66 2.90 -14.24
C PHE A 181 22.61 2.25 -15.23
N CYS A 182 22.08 1.34 -16.05
CA CYS A 182 22.87 0.73 -17.10
C CYS A 182 22.96 1.64 -18.32
N SER A 183 23.99 1.43 -19.14
CA SER A 183 24.22 2.23 -20.35
C SER A 183 23.03 2.26 -21.33
N LYS A 184 22.14 1.27 -21.24
CA LYS A 184 20.93 1.10 -22.08
C LYS A 184 19.64 1.67 -21.48
N HIS A 185 19.59 1.99 -20.18
CA HIS A 185 18.38 2.46 -19.49
C HIS A 185 18.69 3.69 -18.65
N ARG A 186 18.43 4.88 -19.21
CA ARG A 186 18.87 6.18 -18.64
C ARG A 186 17.77 6.95 -17.91
N GLY A 187 16.59 6.36 -17.78
CA GLY A 187 15.41 6.96 -17.15
C GLY A 187 14.47 7.65 -18.13
N THR A 188 13.21 7.81 -17.70
CA THR A 188 12.08 8.28 -18.52
C THR A 188 12.17 9.75 -18.92
N GLU A 189 12.94 10.56 -18.20
CA GLU A 189 13.13 11.99 -18.48
C GLU A 189 13.85 12.26 -19.82
N GLN A 190 14.57 11.28 -20.36
CA GLN A 190 15.30 11.39 -21.64
C GLN A 190 14.50 10.84 -22.82
N MET A 191 13.26 10.40 -22.60
CA MET A 191 12.41 9.79 -23.63
C MET A 191 11.81 10.87 -24.54
N GLN A 192 11.92 10.67 -25.86
CA GLN A 192 11.16 11.46 -26.83
C GLN A 192 9.70 10.97 -26.88
N PRO A 193 8.72 11.88 -26.94
CA PRO A 193 7.32 11.49 -27.09
C PRO A 193 7.07 10.85 -28.47
N LEU A 194 5.97 10.12 -28.58
CA LEU A 194 5.54 9.53 -29.85
C LEU A 194 5.33 10.66 -30.89
N PRO A 195 5.78 10.48 -32.15
CA PRO A 195 5.60 11.48 -33.21
C PRO A 195 4.13 11.94 -33.28
N GLU A 196 3.92 13.26 -33.37
CA GLU A 196 2.59 13.85 -33.20
C GLU A 196 1.57 13.36 -34.24
N GLU A 197 1.99 13.18 -35.50
CA GLU A 197 1.16 12.64 -36.57
C GLU A 197 0.66 11.22 -36.23
N LEU A 198 1.56 10.38 -35.73
CA LEU A 198 1.22 9.02 -35.33
C LEU A 198 0.33 9.01 -34.08
N ALA A 199 0.64 9.84 -33.07
CA ALA A 199 -0.18 9.98 -31.87
C ALA A 199 -1.61 10.44 -32.21
N ASN A 200 -1.76 11.37 -33.15
CA ASN A 200 -3.07 11.86 -33.63
C ASN A 200 -3.85 10.81 -34.42
N SER A 201 -3.15 9.87 -35.06
CA SER A 201 -3.75 8.74 -35.77
C SER A 201 -4.22 7.64 -34.82
N ILE A 202 -3.38 7.23 -33.86
CA ILE A 202 -3.68 6.13 -32.93
C ILE A 202 -4.76 6.54 -31.92
N ARG A 203 -4.72 7.78 -31.42
CA ARG A 203 -5.59 8.29 -30.33
C ARG A 203 -7.08 7.99 -30.52
N PRO A 204 -7.75 8.43 -31.60
CA PRO A 204 -9.21 8.25 -31.71
C PRO A 204 -9.61 6.77 -31.76
N VAL A 205 -8.78 5.91 -32.34
CA VAL A 205 -9.07 4.46 -32.41
C VAL A 205 -8.87 3.81 -31.04
N MET A 206 -7.80 4.15 -30.35
CA MET A 206 -7.49 3.64 -29.02
C MET A 206 -8.53 4.07 -27.99
N ASP A 207 -8.92 5.35 -27.98
CA ASP A 207 -9.90 5.88 -27.01
C ASP A 207 -11.23 5.11 -27.11
N VAL A 208 -11.74 4.87 -28.33
CA VAL A 208 -12.98 4.09 -28.53
C VAL A 208 -12.80 2.62 -28.16
N LEU A 209 -11.66 2.01 -28.52
CA LEU A 209 -11.40 0.60 -28.21
C LEU A 209 -11.34 0.36 -26.69
N LEU A 210 -10.67 1.24 -25.94
CA LEU A 210 -10.56 1.13 -24.48
C LEU A 210 -11.92 1.29 -23.80
N GLU A 211 -12.76 2.21 -24.26
CA GLU A 211 -14.14 2.36 -23.76
C GLU A 211 -14.99 1.12 -24.06
N LEU A 212 -14.95 0.59 -25.28
CA LEU A 212 -15.66 -0.64 -25.64
C LEU A 212 -15.16 -1.85 -24.84
N TRP A 213 -13.85 -1.94 -24.59
CA TRP A 213 -13.27 -2.99 -23.78
C TRP A 213 -13.75 -2.90 -22.32
N LYS A 214 -13.71 -1.70 -21.73
CA LYS A 214 -14.24 -1.42 -20.38
C LYS A 214 -15.71 -1.83 -20.26
N ASP A 215 -16.56 -1.42 -21.20
CA ASP A 215 -17.99 -1.74 -21.19
C ASP A 215 -18.23 -3.25 -21.22
N LYS A 216 -17.49 -3.99 -22.05
CA LYS A 216 -17.60 -5.45 -22.11
C LYS A 216 -17.10 -6.14 -20.84
N LEU A 217 -16.05 -5.62 -20.20
CA LEU A 217 -15.59 -6.11 -18.90
C LEU A 217 -16.63 -5.87 -17.80
N MET A 218 -17.24 -4.67 -17.77
CA MET A 218 -18.30 -4.34 -16.80
C MET A 218 -19.54 -5.22 -16.98
N LEU A 219 -19.92 -5.52 -18.22
CA LEU A 219 -21.00 -6.48 -18.51
C LEU A 219 -20.65 -7.88 -18.01
N ALA A 220 -19.42 -8.35 -18.25
CA ALA A 220 -18.95 -9.66 -17.79
C ALA A 220 -18.91 -9.75 -16.25
N GLU A 221 -18.54 -8.67 -15.56
CA GLU A 221 -18.52 -8.63 -14.10
C GLU A 221 -19.92 -8.76 -13.48
N ASN A 222 -20.88 -7.98 -14.00
CA ASN A 222 -22.26 -7.95 -13.48
C ASN A 222 -22.98 -9.30 -13.63
N GLN A 223 -22.56 -10.14 -14.58
CA GLN A 223 -23.19 -11.42 -14.90
C GLN A 223 -22.74 -12.58 -14.00
N ARG A 224 -21.72 -12.40 -13.14
CA ARG A 224 -21.29 -13.45 -12.20
C ARG A 224 -22.28 -13.72 -11.06
N ASN A 225 -23.44 -13.05 -11.05
CA ASN A 225 -24.56 -13.35 -10.16
C ASN A 225 -25.29 -14.64 -10.62
N PRO A 226 -25.41 -15.68 -9.78
CA PRO A 226 -25.70 -17.06 -10.18
C PRO A 226 -27.15 -17.38 -10.60
N ARG A 227 -27.97 -16.42 -11.06
CA ARG A 227 -29.43 -16.62 -11.19
C ARG A 227 -30.00 -16.88 -12.59
N GLU A 228 -29.27 -16.74 -13.70
CA GLU A 228 -29.82 -17.03 -15.06
C GLU A 228 -28.75 -17.66 -15.97
N HIS A 229 -29.07 -18.69 -16.75
CA HIS A 229 -28.07 -19.63 -17.33
C HIS A 229 -28.07 -19.78 -18.87
N SER A 230 -28.74 -18.93 -19.67
CA SER A 230 -28.76 -19.10 -21.15
C SER A 230 -28.17 -17.96 -21.98
N LYS A 231 -28.48 -16.69 -21.68
CA LYS A 231 -27.83 -15.51 -22.31
C LYS A 231 -26.51 -15.12 -21.64
N THR A 232 -26.24 -15.69 -20.47
CA THR A 232 -25.20 -15.31 -19.53
C THR A 232 -23.81 -15.87 -19.86
N ASP A 233 -23.72 -16.95 -20.63
CA ASP A 233 -22.44 -17.56 -21.04
C ASP A 233 -21.79 -16.83 -22.24
N VAL A 234 -22.60 -16.28 -23.15
CA VAL A 234 -22.09 -15.66 -24.39
C VAL A 234 -21.39 -14.33 -24.11
N SER A 235 -21.98 -13.50 -23.24
CA SER A 235 -21.46 -12.16 -22.94
C SER A 235 -20.22 -12.18 -22.03
N ALA A 236 -20.17 -13.07 -21.03
CA ALA A 236 -18.93 -13.40 -20.30
C ALA A 236 -17.84 -13.96 -21.25
N GLY A 237 -18.22 -14.82 -22.20
CA GLY A 237 -17.35 -15.31 -23.26
C GLY A 237 -16.80 -14.20 -24.18
N MET A 238 -17.61 -13.20 -24.53
CA MET A 238 -17.18 -12.02 -25.29
C MET A 238 -16.13 -11.21 -24.53
N GLY A 239 -16.41 -10.88 -23.27
CA GLY A 239 -15.49 -10.09 -22.43
C GLY A 239 -14.11 -10.75 -22.35
N ASN A 240 -14.07 -12.08 -22.18
CA ASN A 240 -12.83 -12.85 -22.12
C ASN A 240 -12.05 -12.85 -23.45
N ARG A 241 -12.73 -13.05 -24.59
CA ARG A 241 -12.10 -13.08 -25.91
C ARG A 241 -11.60 -11.71 -26.36
N LEU A 242 -12.42 -10.68 -26.18
CA LEU A 242 -12.01 -9.30 -26.45
C LEU A 242 -10.81 -8.92 -25.59
N SER A 243 -10.83 -9.27 -24.30
CA SER A 243 -9.70 -9.00 -23.40
C SER A 243 -8.43 -9.71 -23.86
N SER A 244 -8.50 -10.96 -24.29
CA SER A 244 -7.31 -11.66 -24.82
C SER A 244 -6.74 -10.94 -26.04
N ALA A 245 -7.59 -10.55 -27.00
CA ALA A 245 -7.15 -9.92 -28.23
C ALA A 245 -6.59 -8.50 -28.01
N VAL A 246 -7.25 -7.68 -27.18
CA VAL A 246 -6.79 -6.33 -26.83
C VAL A 246 -5.48 -6.40 -26.06
N VAL A 247 -5.37 -7.28 -25.05
CA VAL A 247 -4.14 -7.43 -24.26
C VAL A 247 -2.98 -7.91 -25.13
N GLU A 248 -3.18 -8.86 -26.04
CA GLU A 248 -2.14 -9.30 -26.99
C GLU A 248 -1.65 -8.15 -27.88
N MET A 249 -2.58 -7.40 -28.49
CA MET A 249 -2.25 -6.25 -29.33
C MET A 249 -1.47 -5.18 -28.54
N LEU A 250 -1.92 -4.84 -27.33
CA LEU A 250 -1.26 -3.84 -26.49
C LEU A 250 0.13 -4.32 -26.02
N LEU A 251 0.28 -5.61 -25.68
CA LEU A 251 1.58 -6.19 -25.35
C LEU A 251 2.55 -6.06 -26.52
N ASP A 252 2.10 -6.32 -27.74
CA ASP A 252 2.92 -6.20 -28.94
C ASP A 252 3.31 -4.75 -29.20
N PHE A 253 2.38 -3.80 -29.10
CA PHE A 253 2.70 -2.37 -29.21
C PHE A 253 3.71 -1.90 -28.16
N CYS A 254 3.55 -2.35 -26.91
CA CYS A 254 4.47 -2.02 -25.81
C CYS A 254 5.84 -2.70 -25.96
N LYS A 255 6.02 -3.70 -26.84
CA LYS A 255 7.35 -4.27 -27.15
C LYS A 255 8.14 -3.39 -28.12
N CYS A 256 7.46 -2.63 -28.97
CA CYS A 256 8.07 -1.93 -30.10
C CYS A 256 8.84 -0.67 -29.70
N SER A 257 8.22 0.26 -28.97
CA SER A 257 8.90 1.48 -28.52
C SER A 257 8.38 1.97 -27.17
N GLU A 258 9.25 2.61 -26.39
CA GLU A 258 8.88 3.22 -25.10
C GLU A 258 7.94 4.41 -25.27
N SER A 259 8.08 5.17 -26.36
CA SER A 259 7.18 6.28 -26.68
C SER A 259 5.75 5.81 -26.94
N LEU A 260 5.58 4.66 -27.60
CA LEU A 260 4.27 4.03 -27.80
C LEU A 260 3.75 3.42 -26.50
N LEU A 261 4.61 2.80 -25.69
CA LEU A 261 4.25 2.32 -24.34
C LEU A 261 3.75 3.47 -23.46
N SER A 262 4.50 4.57 -23.36
CA SER A 262 4.12 5.75 -22.58
C SER A 262 2.80 6.35 -23.08
N PHE A 263 2.59 6.41 -24.39
CA PHE A 263 1.32 6.82 -24.98
C PHE A 263 0.17 5.89 -24.56
N ILE A 264 0.35 4.57 -24.64
CA ILE A 264 -0.66 3.57 -24.23
C ILE A 264 -0.94 3.66 -22.73
N SER A 265 0.09 3.72 -21.89
CA SER A 265 -0.02 3.95 -20.44
C SER A 265 -0.90 5.15 -20.15
N LYS A 266 -0.66 6.28 -20.83
CA LYS A 266 -1.46 7.50 -20.69
C LYS A 266 -2.91 7.31 -21.10
N LYS A 267 -3.15 6.69 -22.25
CA LYS A 267 -4.51 6.37 -22.71
C LYS A 267 -5.26 5.46 -21.73
N MET A 268 -4.58 4.48 -21.14
CA MET A 268 -5.20 3.54 -20.19
C MET A 268 -5.63 4.19 -18.88
N PHE A 269 -4.82 5.09 -18.30
CA PHE A 269 -5.23 5.79 -17.07
C PHE A 269 -6.16 6.98 -17.31
N GLU A 270 -6.18 7.57 -18.52
CA GLU A 270 -7.15 8.60 -18.92
C GLU A 270 -8.55 8.02 -19.18
N CYS A 271 -8.64 6.74 -19.57
CA CYS A 271 -9.89 6.02 -19.71
C CYS A 271 -10.55 5.83 -18.32
N THR A 272 -11.65 6.55 -18.09
CA THR A 272 -12.29 6.65 -16.77
C THR A 272 -12.73 5.27 -16.28
N ASP A 273 -12.39 4.94 -15.04
CA ASP A 273 -12.66 3.68 -14.33
C ASP A 273 -12.04 2.41 -14.93
N LEU A 274 -11.30 2.49 -16.05
CA LEU A 274 -10.72 1.31 -16.69
C LEU A 274 -9.79 0.55 -15.74
N LEU A 275 -8.87 1.25 -15.05
CA LEU A 275 -7.94 0.60 -14.11
C LEU A 275 -8.67 -0.11 -12.98
N ASP A 276 -9.72 0.49 -12.41
CA ASP A 276 -10.54 -0.12 -11.35
C ASP A 276 -11.30 -1.38 -11.85
N VAL A 277 -11.67 -1.43 -13.13
CA VAL A 277 -12.23 -2.65 -13.76
C VAL A 277 -11.15 -3.71 -13.99
N LEU A 278 -9.98 -3.31 -14.50
CA LEU A 278 -8.87 -4.23 -14.81
C LEU A 278 -8.32 -4.92 -13.55
N VAL A 279 -8.19 -4.22 -12.41
CA VAL A 279 -7.77 -4.85 -11.16
C VAL A 279 -8.77 -5.89 -10.64
N ARG A 280 -10.08 -5.70 -10.93
CA ARG A 280 -11.13 -6.66 -10.57
C ARG A 280 -11.29 -7.79 -11.59
N ALA A 281 -10.68 -7.67 -12.77
CA ALA A 281 -10.88 -8.58 -13.89
C ALA A 281 -10.44 -10.03 -13.61
N GLU A 282 -9.47 -10.23 -12.71
CA GLU A 282 -9.06 -11.58 -12.27
C GLU A 282 -10.21 -12.40 -11.67
N ARG A 283 -11.27 -11.73 -11.19
CA ARG A 283 -12.43 -12.40 -10.62
C ARG A 283 -13.25 -13.10 -11.70
N PHE A 284 -13.35 -12.56 -12.91
CA PHE A 284 -14.31 -13.06 -13.91
C PHE A 284 -13.69 -13.42 -15.26
N LEU A 285 -12.43 -13.06 -15.52
CA LEU A 285 -11.70 -13.49 -16.71
C LEU A 285 -11.08 -14.88 -16.55
N HIS A 286 -10.80 -15.54 -17.66
CA HIS A 286 -10.13 -16.83 -17.67
C HIS A 286 -8.65 -16.68 -17.25
N LYS A 287 -8.11 -17.65 -16.52
CA LYS A 287 -6.74 -17.61 -15.94
C LYS A 287 -5.65 -17.22 -16.95
N ASN A 288 -5.72 -17.74 -18.18
CA ASN A 288 -4.73 -17.42 -19.23
C ASN A 288 -4.78 -15.95 -19.66
N VAL A 289 -5.98 -15.35 -19.70
CA VAL A 289 -6.17 -13.94 -20.04
C VAL A 289 -5.71 -13.06 -18.89
N VAL A 290 -6.02 -13.44 -17.65
CA VAL A 290 -5.52 -12.77 -16.44
C VAL A 290 -3.99 -12.74 -16.41
N LYS A 291 -3.32 -13.84 -16.74
CA LYS A 291 -1.85 -13.90 -16.81
C LYS A 291 -1.29 -12.89 -17.81
N LYS A 292 -1.85 -12.81 -19.02
CA LYS A 292 -1.44 -11.84 -20.04
C LYS A 292 -1.77 -10.40 -19.62
N LEU A 293 -2.91 -10.19 -18.97
CA LEU A 293 -3.29 -8.87 -18.46
C LEU A 293 -2.30 -8.40 -17.39
N HIS A 294 -1.91 -9.27 -16.46
CA HIS A 294 -0.90 -8.94 -15.45
C HIS A 294 0.47 -8.68 -16.07
N GLU A 295 0.85 -9.41 -17.12
CA GLU A 295 2.07 -9.12 -17.90
C GLU A 295 2.02 -7.71 -18.53
N LEU A 296 0.89 -7.34 -19.13
CA LEU A 296 0.69 -5.99 -19.68
C LEU A 296 0.80 -4.93 -18.59
N LEU A 297 0.06 -5.09 -17.49
CA LEU A 297 0.07 -4.14 -16.38
C LEU A 297 1.47 -3.98 -15.77
N LEU A 298 2.21 -5.07 -15.56
CA LEU A 298 3.62 -5.05 -15.11
C LEU A 298 4.51 -4.25 -16.05
N LYS A 299 4.33 -4.45 -17.36
CA LYS A 299 5.12 -3.74 -18.37
C LYS A 299 4.86 -2.23 -18.36
N LEU A 300 3.61 -1.83 -18.14
CA LEU A 300 3.22 -0.42 -18.06
C LEU A 300 3.69 0.26 -16.77
N LEU A 301 4.05 -0.50 -15.72
CA LEU A 301 4.62 0.06 -14.48
C LEU A 301 5.95 0.78 -14.70
N GLY A 302 6.64 0.57 -15.81
CA GLY A 302 7.82 1.37 -16.17
C GLY A 302 7.51 2.86 -16.36
N GLU A 303 6.24 3.21 -16.60
CA GLU A 303 5.78 4.60 -16.73
C GLU A 303 5.35 5.12 -15.34
N PRO A 304 6.00 6.17 -14.78
CA PRO A 304 5.78 6.59 -13.40
C PRO A 304 4.36 7.09 -13.08
N VAL A 305 3.69 7.74 -14.04
CA VAL A 305 2.32 8.26 -13.84
C VAL A 305 1.32 7.10 -13.83
N PHE A 306 1.47 6.15 -14.74
CA PHE A 306 0.70 4.92 -14.76
C PHE A 306 0.92 4.10 -13.50
N LYS A 307 2.17 3.92 -13.06
CA LYS A 307 2.48 3.23 -11.80
C LYS A 307 1.71 3.85 -10.64
N TYR A 308 1.67 5.17 -10.56
CA TYR A 308 0.93 5.89 -9.53
C TYR A 308 -0.59 5.72 -9.62
N GLU A 309 -1.17 5.88 -10.82
CA GLU A 309 -2.61 5.73 -11.03
C GLU A 309 -3.09 4.28 -10.83
N PHE A 310 -2.29 3.31 -11.29
CA PHE A 310 -2.54 1.89 -11.04
C PHE A 310 -2.45 1.56 -9.55
N ALA A 311 -1.48 2.12 -8.82
CA ALA A 311 -1.36 1.91 -7.39
C ALA A 311 -2.58 2.41 -6.61
N LYS A 312 -3.21 3.52 -7.05
CA LYS A 312 -4.48 3.99 -6.49
C LYS A 312 -5.61 2.97 -6.69
N ALA A 313 -5.78 2.45 -7.91
CA ALA A 313 -6.79 1.43 -8.20
C ALA A 313 -6.53 0.13 -7.41
N PHE A 314 -5.27 -0.32 -7.36
CA PHE A 314 -4.84 -1.49 -6.59
C PHE A 314 -5.16 -1.34 -5.09
N THR A 315 -4.88 -0.16 -4.52
CA THR A 315 -5.12 0.13 -3.10
C THR A 315 -6.59 0.00 -2.71
N ARG A 316 -7.52 0.34 -3.61
CA ARG A 316 -8.97 0.19 -3.38
C ARG A 316 -9.44 -1.26 -3.45
N TYR A 317 -8.78 -2.07 -4.29
CA TYR A 317 -9.13 -3.47 -4.48
C TYR A 317 -8.51 -4.39 -3.40
N TYR A 318 -7.34 -4.02 -2.86
CA TYR A 318 -6.59 -4.79 -1.87
C TYR A 318 -7.41 -5.29 -0.66
N PRO A 319 -8.24 -4.46 0.03
CA PRO A 319 -9.01 -4.91 1.19
C PRO A 319 -10.01 -6.03 0.85
N PHE A 320 -10.58 -5.97 -0.35
CA PHE A 320 -11.51 -6.98 -0.84
C PHE A 320 -10.77 -8.31 -1.07
N SER A 321 -9.69 -8.31 -1.86
CA SER A 321 -8.97 -9.54 -2.22
C SER A 321 -8.41 -10.25 -0.99
N VAL A 322 -7.78 -9.52 -0.07
CA VAL A 322 -7.30 -10.10 1.20
C VAL A 322 -8.45 -10.61 2.06
N GLY A 323 -9.56 -9.86 2.11
CA GLY A 323 -10.78 -10.27 2.80
C GLY A 323 -11.28 -11.63 2.35
N GLU A 324 -11.34 -11.86 1.04
CA GLU A 324 -11.79 -13.14 0.48
C GLU A 324 -10.79 -14.27 0.73
N ILE A 325 -9.48 -14.01 0.61
CA ILE A 325 -8.43 -15.00 0.89
C ILE A 325 -8.50 -15.48 2.35
N ILE A 326 -8.62 -14.55 3.29
CA ILE A 326 -8.70 -14.89 4.73
C ILE A 326 -9.98 -15.69 5.02
N LYS A 327 -11.13 -15.30 4.45
CA LYS A 327 -12.39 -16.04 4.64
C LYS A 327 -12.30 -17.48 4.14
N GLU A 328 -11.62 -17.72 3.03
CA GLU A 328 -11.47 -19.06 2.47
C GLU A 328 -10.47 -19.92 3.28
N SER A 329 -9.48 -19.30 3.94
CA SER A 329 -8.53 -19.98 4.86
C SER A 329 -7.83 -21.21 4.24
N THR A 330 -7.56 -21.18 2.92
CA THR A 330 -6.78 -22.21 2.22
C THR A 330 -5.69 -21.59 1.37
N ASP A 331 -4.56 -22.29 1.19
CA ASP A 331 -3.47 -21.83 0.33
C ASP A 331 -3.91 -21.64 -1.13
N LYS A 332 -4.91 -22.42 -1.57
CA LYS A 332 -5.52 -22.30 -2.91
C LYS A 332 -6.22 -20.95 -3.12
N ALA A 333 -6.55 -20.23 -2.07
CA ALA A 333 -7.18 -18.91 -2.18
C ALA A 333 -6.22 -17.88 -2.81
N PHE A 334 -4.91 -17.98 -2.55
CA PHE A 334 -3.91 -17.11 -3.20
C PHE A 334 -3.82 -17.34 -4.71
N GLU A 335 -4.09 -18.56 -5.19
CA GLU A 335 -4.13 -18.85 -6.63
C GLU A 335 -5.35 -18.23 -7.34
N LYS A 336 -6.40 -17.87 -6.59
CA LYS A 336 -7.59 -17.19 -7.13
C LYS A 336 -7.42 -15.68 -7.29
N TYR A 337 -6.50 -15.09 -6.52
CA TYR A 337 -6.23 -13.64 -6.50
C TYR A 337 -4.74 -13.35 -6.76
N PRO A 338 -4.19 -13.79 -7.91
CA PRO A 338 -2.77 -13.64 -8.22
C PRO A 338 -2.30 -12.18 -8.34
N LEU A 339 -3.21 -11.22 -8.54
CA LEU A 339 -2.87 -9.80 -8.60
C LEU A 339 -2.18 -9.33 -7.30
N LEU A 340 -2.61 -9.86 -6.15
CA LEU A 340 -2.02 -9.49 -4.86
C LEU A 340 -0.53 -9.85 -4.77
N SER A 341 -0.18 -11.10 -5.08
CA SER A 341 1.22 -11.54 -5.04
C SER A 341 2.07 -10.93 -6.16
N THR A 342 1.45 -10.59 -7.29
CA THR A 342 2.15 -10.05 -8.47
C THR A 342 2.56 -8.58 -8.30
N PHE A 343 1.78 -7.78 -7.59
CA PHE A 343 1.95 -6.31 -7.57
C PHE A 343 2.20 -5.71 -6.17
N SER A 344 1.89 -6.42 -5.08
CA SER A 344 1.99 -5.84 -3.73
C SER A 344 3.40 -5.33 -3.40
N VAL A 345 4.44 -6.08 -3.74
CA VAL A 345 5.83 -5.65 -3.54
C VAL A 345 6.11 -4.41 -4.38
N GLN A 346 5.88 -4.49 -5.69
CA GLN A 346 6.18 -3.48 -6.71
C GLN A 346 5.49 -2.13 -6.47
N LEU A 347 4.47 -2.10 -5.61
CA LEU A 347 3.72 -0.90 -5.27
C LEU A 347 3.93 -0.45 -3.82
N PHE A 348 3.83 -1.36 -2.85
CA PHE A 348 3.83 -0.98 -1.43
C PHE A 348 5.23 -0.88 -0.81
N THR A 349 6.26 -1.42 -1.46
CA THR A 349 7.64 -1.32 -0.95
C THR A 349 8.40 -0.14 -1.55
N VAL A 350 7.86 0.48 -2.62
CA VAL A 350 8.47 1.63 -3.29
C VAL A 350 8.43 2.87 -2.37
N PRO A 351 9.59 3.36 -1.87
CA PRO A 351 9.65 4.37 -0.81
C PRO A 351 9.12 5.74 -1.19
N THR A 352 9.09 6.05 -2.49
CA THR A 352 8.58 7.32 -3.00
C THR A 352 7.09 7.25 -3.28
N LEU A 353 6.59 6.07 -3.65
CA LEU A 353 5.21 5.84 -4.04
C LEU A 353 4.29 5.71 -2.82
N THR A 354 4.65 4.88 -1.85
CA THR A 354 3.80 4.62 -0.66
C THR A 354 3.50 5.90 0.12
N PRO A 355 4.49 6.76 0.47
CA PRO A 355 4.19 8.03 1.13
C PRO A 355 3.36 8.97 0.26
N ARG A 356 3.55 8.94 -1.06
CA ARG A 356 2.74 9.74 -1.99
C ARG A 356 1.29 9.28 -2.02
N LEU A 357 1.03 7.97 -2.06
CA LEU A 357 -0.31 7.40 -1.95
C LEU A 357 -0.98 7.84 -0.64
N VAL A 358 -0.26 7.75 0.48
CA VAL A 358 -0.76 8.20 1.79
C VAL A 358 -1.05 9.71 1.80
N ARG A 359 -0.27 10.54 1.09
CA ARG A 359 -0.44 12.00 1.03
C ARG A 359 -1.57 12.46 0.11
N GLU A 360 -1.66 11.90 -1.08
CA GLU A 360 -2.51 12.40 -2.17
C GLU A 360 -3.86 11.69 -2.26
N VAL A 361 -3.97 10.44 -1.79
CA VAL A 361 -5.27 9.74 -1.62
C VAL A 361 -5.95 10.21 -0.32
N SER A 362 -5.87 11.52 -0.06
CA SER A 362 -6.36 12.26 1.11
C SER A 362 -7.88 12.18 1.36
N LYS A 363 -8.62 11.43 0.53
CA LYS A 363 -9.93 10.90 0.93
C LYS A 363 -9.68 9.74 1.87
N TRP A 364 -9.59 10.05 3.16
CA TRP A 364 -9.39 9.10 4.25
C TRP A 364 -10.31 7.87 4.14
N GLU A 365 -11.54 8.05 3.63
CA GLU A 365 -12.48 6.98 3.26
C GLU A 365 -11.87 5.86 2.39
N ASN A 366 -11.10 6.21 1.35
CA ASN A 366 -10.58 5.23 0.38
C ASN A 366 -9.34 4.46 0.89
N LEU A 367 -8.58 5.04 1.82
CA LEU A 367 -7.39 4.43 2.40
C LEU A 367 -7.69 3.77 3.75
N TYR A 368 -8.75 4.19 4.45
CA TYR A 368 -9.07 3.73 5.79
C TYR A 368 -9.25 2.21 5.87
N GLU A 369 -10.02 1.64 4.94
CA GLU A 369 -10.19 0.19 4.85
C GLU A 369 -8.87 -0.52 4.56
N THR A 370 -8.02 0.05 3.71
CA THR A 370 -6.68 -0.50 3.41
C THR A 370 -5.74 -0.39 4.60
N ILE A 371 -5.73 0.72 5.33
CA ILE A 371 -4.91 0.90 6.53
C ILE A 371 -5.35 -0.08 7.62
N ILE A 372 -6.65 -0.19 7.88
CA ILE A 372 -7.18 -1.18 8.83
C ILE A 372 -6.79 -2.58 8.40
N ARG A 373 -6.95 -2.89 7.11
CA ARG A 373 -6.59 -4.19 6.57
C ARG A 373 -5.11 -4.49 6.80
N LEU A 374 -4.21 -3.58 6.43
CA LEU A 374 -2.76 -3.74 6.60
C LEU A 374 -2.38 -3.95 8.08
N VAL A 375 -3.05 -3.25 9.01
CA VAL A 375 -2.84 -3.45 10.45
C VAL A 375 -3.35 -4.82 10.90
N GLU A 376 -4.50 -5.28 10.42
CA GLU A 376 -5.00 -6.63 10.70
C GLU A 376 -4.15 -7.74 10.07
N ASP A 377 -3.60 -7.52 8.89
CA ASP A 377 -2.69 -8.46 8.23
C ASP A 377 -1.36 -8.53 9.00
N THR A 378 -0.84 -7.38 9.45
CA THR A 378 0.30 -7.31 10.36
C THR A 378 0.02 -8.07 11.64
N ARG A 379 -1.17 -7.88 12.24
CA ARG A 379 -1.60 -8.64 13.42
C ARG A 379 -1.63 -10.14 13.12
N PHE A 380 -2.21 -10.56 11.99
CA PHE A 380 -2.33 -11.95 11.58
C PHE A 380 -0.94 -12.60 11.47
N VAL A 381 -0.01 -11.97 10.75
CA VAL A 381 1.38 -12.44 10.62
C VAL A 381 2.06 -12.58 11.99
N LEU A 382 1.86 -11.61 12.89
CA LEU A 382 2.40 -11.63 14.24
C LEU A 382 1.74 -12.65 15.19
N THR A 383 0.69 -13.37 14.76
CA THR A 383 0.16 -14.50 15.54
C THR A 383 1.04 -15.75 15.45
N HIS A 384 1.87 -15.86 14.40
CA HIS A 384 2.84 -16.96 14.27
C HIS A 384 3.99 -16.76 15.25
N LYS A 385 4.18 -17.71 16.17
CA LYS A 385 5.15 -17.58 17.26
C LYS A 385 6.58 -17.40 16.77
N GLU A 386 6.95 -18.09 15.71
CA GLU A 386 8.29 -18.03 15.10
C GLU A 386 8.56 -16.64 14.51
N VAL A 387 7.58 -16.08 13.80
CA VAL A 387 7.68 -14.74 13.20
C VAL A 387 7.73 -13.68 14.29
N LEU A 388 6.86 -13.81 15.29
CA LEU A 388 6.81 -12.90 16.42
C LEU A 388 8.13 -12.89 17.20
N ALA A 389 8.68 -14.06 17.51
CA ALA A 389 9.97 -14.19 18.18
C ALA A 389 11.12 -13.61 17.33
N TYR A 390 11.15 -13.92 16.03
CA TYR A 390 12.14 -13.36 15.12
C TYR A 390 12.08 -11.82 15.07
N ILE A 391 10.88 -11.25 14.98
CA ILE A 391 10.69 -9.79 14.95
C ILE A 391 11.13 -9.12 16.24
N THR A 392 10.78 -9.68 17.40
CA THR A 392 11.09 -9.04 18.69
C THR A 392 12.52 -9.28 19.15
N HIS A 393 13.14 -10.41 18.81
CA HIS A 393 14.49 -10.78 19.29
C HIS A 393 15.60 -10.51 18.27
N GLU A 394 15.33 -10.65 16.97
CA GLU A 394 16.37 -10.57 15.93
C GLU A 394 16.22 -9.36 14.98
N ARG A 395 15.03 -8.74 14.92
CA ARG A 395 14.74 -7.63 13.98
C ARG A 395 14.22 -6.35 14.66
N PRO A 396 15.06 -5.68 15.46
CA PRO A 396 14.70 -4.42 16.12
C PRO A 396 14.33 -3.31 15.13
N ASP A 397 14.84 -3.35 13.90
CA ASP A 397 14.50 -2.44 12.81
C ASP A 397 13.00 -2.40 12.50
N ILE A 398 12.34 -3.57 12.48
CA ILE A 398 10.89 -3.68 12.22
C ILE A 398 10.08 -3.08 13.37
N SER A 399 10.47 -3.38 14.61
CA SER A 399 9.84 -2.81 15.81
C SER A 399 9.99 -1.30 15.85
N ARG A 400 11.16 -0.77 15.47
CA ARG A 400 11.39 0.68 15.36
C ARG A 400 10.54 1.33 14.27
N ALA A 401 10.40 0.68 13.10
CA ALA A 401 9.50 1.15 12.05
C ALA A 401 8.04 1.22 12.53
N TRP A 402 7.59 0.21 13.30
CA TRP A 402 6.27 0.24 13.94
C TRP A 402 6.10 1.43 14.89
N LEU A 403 7.08 1.71 15.74
CA LEU A 403 7.04 2.87 16.65
C LEU A 403 7.00 4.21 15.89
N LYS A 404 7.72 4.33 14.77
CA LYS A 404 7.60 5.49 13.87
C LYS A 404 6.20 5.63 13.29
N LEU A 405 5.51 4.54 12.98
CA LEU A 405 4.10 4.61 12.55
C LEU A 405 3.18 5.06 13.69
N LEU A 406 3.40 4.57 14.91
CA LEU A 406 2.62 4.99 16.07
C LEU A 406 2.83 6.47 16.40
N SER A 407 4.03 7.02 16.21
CA SER A 407 4.30 8.44 16.45
C SER A 407 3.54 9.35 15.47
N LEU A 408 3.26 8.91 14.25
CA LEU A 408 2.42 9.65 13.29
C LEU A 408 0.97 9.78 13.77
N VAL A 409 0.44 8.73 14.41
CA VAL A 409 -0.93 8.67 14.94
C VAL A 409 -1.02 9.26 16.36
N GLN A 410 0.11 9.39 17.06
CA GLN A 410 0.19 10.03 18.36
C GLN A 410 -0.16 11.52 18.27
N GLY A 411 -1.14 11.94 19.05
CA GLY A 411 -1.60 13.34 19.02
C GLY A 411 -2.29 13.73 17.71
N MET A 412 -2.81 12.76 16.94
CA MET A 412 -3.56 13.01 15.70
C MET A 412 -4.95 13.59 15.99
N ASP A 413 -5.52 14.31 15.04
CA ASP A 413 -6.84 14.96 15.17
C ASP A 413 -6.97 15.81 16.47
N PRO A 414 -6.05 16.76 16.69
CA PRO A 414 -6.16 17.64 17.85
C PRO A 414 -7.38 18.54 17.71
N HIS A 415 -8.19 18.58 18.75
CA HIS A 415 -9.39 19.39 18.83
C HIS A 415 -9.05 20.72 19.50
N LYS A 416 -9.09 21.82 18.76
CA LYS A 416 -9.10 23.18 19.33
C LYS A 416 -10.55 23.58 19.60
N ARG A 417 -10.90 23.87 20.85
CA ARG A 417 -12.26 24.27 21.22
C ARG A 417 -12.19 25.45 22.18
N VAL A 418 -12.93 26.51 21.87
CA VAL A 418 -13.14 27.67 22.74
C VAL A 418 -14.56 27.60 23.26
N THR A 419 -14.73 27.81 24.57
CA THR A 419 -16.02 27.76 25.27
C THR A 419 -16.92 28.93 24.89
N THR A 420 -17.46 28.99 23.66
CA THR A 420 -18.56 29.91 23.25
C THR A 420 -18.93 29.81 21.76
N THR A 421 -18.08 29.31 20.87
CA THR A 421 -18.31 29.30 19.42
C THR A 421 -18.98 27.99 18.91
N PRO A 422 -20.09 28.06 18.16
CA PRO A 422 -20.61 26.95 17.36
C PRO A 422 -19.66 26.63 16.19
N ILE A 423 -19.63 25.38 15.72
CA ILE A 423 -18.88 24.96 14.53
C ILE A 423 -19.81 24.16 13.61
N GLU A 424 -19.76 24.44 12.31
CA GLU A 424 -20.70 23.97 11.28
C GLU A 424 -20.32 22.66 10.55
N GLU A 425 -19.20 22.01 10.86
CA GLU A 425 -18.81 20.78 10.13
C GLU A 425 -18.57 19.60 11.09
N GLU A 426 -19.58 18.74 11.22
CA GLU A 426 -19.43 17.41 11.81
C GLU A 426 -18.88 16.45 10.73
N HIS A 427 -17.64 15.98 10.90
CA HIS A 427 -17.07 14.95 10.03
C HIS A 427 -17.81 13.61 10.24
N GLU A 428 -18.40 13.03 9.19
CA GLU A 428 -19.06 11.71 9.20
C GLU A 428 -18.15 10.53 9.64
N TYR A 429 -16.84 10.76 9.80
CA TYR A 429 -15.83 9.74 10.12
C TYR A 429 -15.19 9.88 11.53
N LEU A 430 -15.83 10.59 12.46
CA LEU A 430 -15.35 10.80 13.84
C LEU A 430 -14.89 9.51 14.57
N SER A 431 -15.54 8.38 14.33
CA SER A 431 -15.24 7.11 15.00
C SER A 431 -13.95 6.45 14.53
N ALA A 432 -13.48 6.83 13.35
CA ALA A 432 -12.66 5.94 12.58
C ALA A 432 -11.16 5.99 13.00
N PRO A 433 -10.58 7.14 13.42
CA PRO A 433 -9.32 7.15 14.15
C PRO A 433 -9.33 6.30 15.43
N PHE A 434 -10.48 6.16 16.11
CA PHE A 434 -10.61 5.26 17.26
C PHE A 434 -10.62 3.79 16.84
N VAL A 435 -11.24 3.45 15.71
CA VAL A 435 -11.19 2.10 15.13
C VAL A 435 -9.77 1.74 14.71
N LEU A 436 -9.02 2.64 14.06
CA LEU A 436 -7.60 2.42 13.79
C LEU A 436 -6.82 2.16 15.10
N GLY A 437 -7.07 2.99 16.12
CA GLY A 437 -6.53 2.77 17.45
C GLY A 437 -6.87 1.39 18.03
N HIS A 438 -8.11 0.90 17.80
CA HIS A 438 -8.56 -0.45 18.12
C HIS A 438 -7.64 -1.52 17.51
N PHE A 439 -7.42 -1.44 16.21
CA PHE A 439 -6.60 -2.40 15.48
C PHE A 439 -5.12 -2.36 15.88
N LEU A 440 -4.52 -1.17 16.01
CA LEU A 440 -3.13 -1.00 16.45
C LEU A 440 -2.87 -1.68 17.81
N SER A 441 -3.83 -1.60 18.73
CA SER A 441 -3.67 -2.22 20.05
C SER A 441 -3.57 -3.74 20.04
N LYS A 442 -4.20 -4.40 19.06
CA LYS A 442 -4.12 -5.86 18.95
C LYS A 442 -2.70 -6.27 18.57
N VAL A 443 -2.05 -5.48 17.72
CA VAL A 443 -0.63 -5.63 17.40
C VAL A 443 0.24 -5.35 18.62
N HIS A 444 -0.07 -4.30 19.41
CA HIS A 444 0.66 -4.01 20.65
C HIS A 444 0.68 -5.21 21.60
N ASN A 445 -0.46 -5.89 21.79
CA ASN A 445 -0.53 -7.07 22.65
C ASN A 445 0.39 -8.19 22.16
N LEU A 446 0.47 -8.43 20.85
CA LEU A 446 1.35 -9.45 20.28
C LEU A 446 2.82 -9.07 20.44
N LEU A 447 3.22 -7.83 20.12
CA LEU A 447 4.60 -7.36 20.30
C LEU A 447 5.05 -7.48 21.77
N VAL A 448 4.20 -7.09 22.71
CA VAL A 448 4.46 -7.25 24.16
C VAL A 448 4.44 -8.73 24.59
N GLN A 449 3.74 -9.61 23.87
CA GLN A 449 3.85 -11.05 24.08
C GLN A 449 5.20 -11.60 23.61
N GLY A 450 5.63 -11.26 22.39
CA GLY A 450 6.91 -11.69 21.82
C GLY A 450 8.12 -11.18 22.58
N ALA A 451 8.09 -9.91 23.00
CA ALA A 451 9.19 -9.31 23.76
C ALA A 451 9.44 -10.00 25.11
N PHE A 452 8.42 -10.65 25.69
CA PHE A 452 8.50 -11.37 26.96
C PHE A 452 8.51 -12.90 26.80
N SER A 453 8.42 -13.44 25.58
CA SER A 453 8.50 -14.89 25.38
C SER A 453 9.94 -15.36 25.55
N ALA A 454 10.14 -16.50 26.22
CA ALA A 454 11.46 -17.13 26.36
C ALA A 454 12.02 -17.44 24.96
N PHE A 455 13.17 -16.86 24.63
CA PHE A 455 13.91 -17.23 23.43
C PHE A 455 14.57 -18.58 23.69
N GLU A 456 13.97 -19.67 23.21
CA GLU A 456 14.70 -20.94 23.14
C GLU A 456 15.82 -20.77 22.11
N THR A 457 17.01 -20.41 22.58
CA THR A 457 18.25 -20.48 21.78
C THR A 457 18.32 -21.85 21.13
N ARG A 458 18.08 -21.91 19.82
CA ARG A 458 18.16 -23.12 19.00
C ARG A 458 19.62 -23.52 18.71
N GLU A 459 20.52 -23.31 19.67
CA GLU A 459 21.94 -23.65 19.57
C GLU A 459 22.36 -24.88 20.39
N ARG A 460 21.42 -25.56 21.08
CA ARG A 460 21.77 -26.73 21.92
C ARG A 460 21.20 -28.08 21.47
N LYS A 461 20.82 -28.22 20.19
CA LYS A 461 20.34 -29.50 19.61
C LYS A 461 21.08 -29.97 18.35
N ILE A 462 22.32 -29.51 18.12
CA ILE A 462 23.16 -29.98 17.00
C ILE A 462 24.37 -30.81 17.46
N THR A 463 24.58 -31.02 18.77
CA THR A 463 25.67 -31.86 19.28
C THR A 463 25.18 -33.02 20.13
N SER A 464 24.37 -33.93 19.57
CA SER A 464 24.32 -35.35 19.97
C SER A 464 23.29 -36.14 19.15
N PHE A 465 23.58 -36.43 17.88
CA PHE A 465 23.00 -37.63 17.25
C PHE A 465 24.09 -38.29 16.43
N SER A 466 24.67 -39.33 17.03
CA SER A 466 25.46 -40.35 16.36
C SER A 466 24.61 -41.04 15.30
N TYR A 467 25.12 -41.11 14.08
CA TYR A 467 24.58 -41.93 12.99
C TYR A 467 24.44 -43.40 13.42
N PRO A 468 23.39 -44.06 12.92
CA PRO A 468 23.63 -45.28 12.18
C PRO A 468 23.04 -45.20 10.77
N ASP A 469 23.84 -45.66 9.81
CA ASP A 469 23.47 -45.92 8.42
C ASP A 469 22.26 -46.85 8.32
N SER A 470 21.30 -46.53 7.44
CA SER A 470 20.74 -47.47 6.46
C SER A 470 19.60 -46.84 5.63
N GLU A 471 19.81 -46.93 4.31
CA GLU A 471 18.84 -47.27 3.26
C GLU A 471 17.73 -46.29 2.85
N TRP A 472 17.86 -45.92 1.57
CA TRP A 472 16.91 -45.26 0.70
C TRP A 472 15.58 -46.01 0.60
N LEU A 473 14.47 -45.32 0.90
CA LEU A 473 13.20 -45.53 0.22
C LEU A 473 12.53 -44.17 -0.06
N ASP A 474 12.20 -44.02 -1.33
CA ASP A 474 11.48 -42.93 -1.98
C ASP A 474 10.02 -42.91 -1.51
N ASP A 475 9.50 -41.73 -1.14
CA ASP A 475 8.07 -41.38 -1.25
C ASP A 475 7.84 -39.88 -0.96
N ASN A 476 7.83 -39.12 -2.06
CA ASN A 476 6.79 -38.17 -2.48
C ASN A 476 5.75 -37.69 -1.42
N GLU A 477 5.85 -36.44 -0.95
CA GLU A 477 4.79 -35.41 -1.00
C GLU A 477 5.26 -34.08 -0.36
N GLY A 478 5.26 -33.02 -1.17
CA GLY A 478 5.79 -31.70 -0.82
C GLY A 478 4.83 -30.86 0.02
N TYR A 479 4.97 -30.92 1.34
CA TYR A 479 4.52 -29.85 2.23
C TYR A 479 5.41 -28.62 2.04
N ARG A 480 4.89 -27.61 1.32
CA ARG A 480 5.53 -26.31 1.18
C ARG A 480 5.33 -25.51 2.47
N HIS A 481 6.28 -25.60 3.40
CA HIS A 481 6.43 -24.55 4.40
C HIS A 481 6.88 -23.27 3.70
N SER A 482 6.14 -22.18 3.91
CA SER A 482 6.53 -20.82 3.53
C SER A 482 7.89 -20.50 4.14
N LYS A 483 8.95 -20.62 3.34
CA LYS A 483 10.30 -20.17 3.71
C LYS A 483 10.30 -18.65 3.73
N VAL A 484 10.10 -18.08 4.92
CA VAL A 484 10.63 -16.74 5.21
C VAL A 484 12.15 -16.86 5.06
N GLY A 485 12.73 -16.04 4.17
CA GLY A 485 14.10 -16.18 3.69
C GLY A 485 15.12 -16.31 4.81
N ARG A 486 15.67 -17.52 4.97
CA ARG A 486 16.97 -17.69 5.63
C ARG A 486 18.04 -17.18 4.67
N ILE A 487 18.74 -16.15 5.08
CA ILE A 487 20.06 -15.82 4.54
C ILE A 487 20.97 -17.00 4.93
N SER A 488 21.45 -17.77 3.97
CA SER A 488 22.46 -18.80 4.23
C SER A 488 23.80 -18.12 4.47
N GLN A 489 24.35 -18.26 5.68
CA GLN A 489 25.75 -17.98 5.97
C GLN A 489 26.66 -19.09 5.40
N ASP A 490 26.59 -19.36 4.10
CA ASP A 490 27.50 -20.31 3.45
C ASP A 490 27.88 -19.79 2.06
N SER A 491 28.86 -18.89 2.03
CA SER A 491 29.74 -18.67 0.87
C SER A 491 30.95 -17.82 1.26
N SER A 492 31.72 -18.28 2.25
CA SER A 492 33.11 -17.84 2.42
C SER A 492 34.03 -18.82 1.68
N ALA A 493 34.20 -18.60 0.38
CA ALA A 493 35.25 -19.21 -0.40
C ALA A 493 36.09 -18.11 -1.06
N CYS A 494 37.15 -17.69 -0.36
CA CYS A 494 38.37 -17.22 -0.99
C CYS A 494 39.55 -17.42 -0.03
N SER A 495 40.26 -18.51 -0.26
CA SER A 495 41.61 -18.75 0.22
C SER A 495 42.58 -17.81 -0.49
N ILE A 496 43.19 -16.87 0.22
CA ILE A 496 44.49 -16.30 -0.19
C ILE A 496 45.43 -16.37 1.00
N ASN A 497 46.59 -16.99 0.75
CA ASN A 497 47.60 -17.35 1.72
C ASN A 497 48.25 -16.13 2.39
N ARG A 498 48.56 -16.38 3.66
CA ARG A 498 49.31 -15.57 4.61
C ARG A 498 50.66 -15.12 4.06
N THR A 499 51.05 -13.88 4.36
CA THR A 499 52.45 -13.56 4.66
C THR A 499 52.49 -12.89 6.02
N SER A 500 53.23 -13.53 6.92
CA SER A 500 53.37 -13.23 8.34
C SER A 500 54.31 -12.05 8.59
N GLY A 501 53.88 -11.12 9.45
CA GLY A 501 54.71 -10.10 10.10
C GLY A 501 53.85 -9.36 11.12
N GLY A 502 54.02 -9.70 12.40
CA GLY A 502 53.05 -9.40 13.46
C GLY A 502 53.07 -7.97 14.00
N LEU A 503 51.97 -7.62 14.67
CA LEU A 503 51.92 -7.00 16.00
C LEU A 503 50.46 -6.99 16.46
N ASP A 504 50.23 -7.61 17.61
CA ASP A 504 48.94 -7.84 18.26
C ASP A 504 48.24 -6.54 18.68
N GLY A 505 46.91 -6.55 18.59
CA GLY A 505 46.05 -5.46 19.06
C GLY A 505 44.56 -5.75 18.89
N SER A 506 44.10 -6.96 19.23
CA SER A 506 42.68 -7.28 19.34
C SER A 506 42.12 -6.66 20.63
N SER A 507 41.37 -5.57 20.50
CA SER A 507 40.54 -5.04 21.59
C SER A 507 39.38 -6.01 21.84
N GLN A 508 39.59 -6.93 22.77
CA GLN A 508 38.53 -7.62 23.48
C GLN A 508 37.55 -6.57 24.02
N TYR A 509 36.28 -6.68 23.66
CA TYR A 509 35.21 -6.04 24.41
C TYR A 509 35.25 -6.64 25.82
N SER A 510 35.80 -5.90 26.76
CA SER A 510 35.80 -6.27 28.16
C SER A 510 34.38 -6.13 28.68
N ASP A 511 33.75 -7.26 29.00
CA ASP A 511 32.63 -7.33 29.93
C ASP A 511 32.99 -6.55 31.20
N VAL A 512 32.44 -5.35 31.35
CA VAL A 512 32.45 -4.65 32.63
C VAL A 512 31.49 -5.41 33.54
N LYS A 513 32.03 -6.36 34.31
CA LYS A 513 31.35 -6.97 35.44
C LYS A 513 31.02 -5.89 36.46
N TYR A 514 29.77 -5.42 36.46
CA TYR A 514 29.17 -4.84 37.65
C TYR A 514 28.89 -5.97 38.64
N SER A 515 29.76 -6.11 39.64
CA SER A 515 29.53 -6.96 40.79
C SER A 515 28.58 -6.24 41.77
N GLY A 516 27.37 -6.76 41.93
CA GLY A 516 26.50 -6.46 43.06
C GLY A 516 25.04 -6.21 42.69
N VAL A 517 24.18 -7.14 43.11
CA VAL A 517 22.71 -7.18 43.00
C VAL A 517 22.18 -7.69 41.66
N ASP A 518 22.28 -9.00 41.47
CA ASP A 518 21.44 -9.75 40.53
C ASP A 518 19.98 -9.75 41.02
N HIS A 519 19.05 -9.72 40.05
CA HIS A 519 17.60 -9.99 40.12
C HIS A 519 16.63 -8.82 39.90
N LEU A 520 16.52 -8.33 38.66
CA LEU A 520 15.20 -8.24 38.01
C LEU A 520 15.21 -8.89 36.63
N SER A 521 14.27 -9.81 36.45
CA SER A 521 14.27 -10.85 35.42
C SER A 521 13.59 -10.43 34.10
N VAL A 522 13.50 -9.13 33.77
CA VAL A 522 12.80 -8.69 32.56
C VAL A 522 13.64 -9.01 31.31
N PRO A 523 13.08 -9.65 30.26
CA PRO A 523 13.83 -9.99 29.06
C PRO A 523 14.42 -8.76 28.34
N SER A 524 15.65 -8.87 27.82
CA SER A 524 16.35 -7.77 27.11
C SER A 524 15.54 -7.13 25.97
N PRO A 525 14.78 -7.88 25.13
CA PRO A 525 13.92 -7.30 24.11
C PRO A 525 12.81 -6.40 24.66
N ALA A 526 12.27 -6.73 25.84
CA ALA A 526 11.26 -5.92 26.50
C ALA A 526 11.85 -4.61 27.03
N ILE A 527 13.04 -4.65 27.64
CA ILE A 527 13.76 -3.45 28.08
C ILE A 527 14.08 -2.55 26.89
N TRP A 528 14.55 -3.13 25.78
CA TRP A 528 14.83 -2.39 24.55
C TRP A 528 13.56 -1.72 24.00
N LEU A 529 12.45 -2.45 23.93
CA LEU A 529 11.19 -1.91 23.41
C LEU A 529 10.60 -0.82 24.33
N ILE A 530 10.76 -0.93 25.66
CA ILE A 530 10.44 0.14 26.61
C ILE A 530 11.23 1.40 26.26
N PHE A 531 12.54 1.28 26.09
CA PHE A 531 13.43 2.40 25.81
C PHE A 531 13.09 3.11 24.49
N GLU A 532 12.85 2.36 23.42
CA GLU A 532 12.48 2.94 22.13
C GLU A 532 11.09 3.60 22.17
N CYS A 533 10.13 3.05 22.93
CA CYS A 533 8.85 3.72 23.17
C CYS A 533 9.05 5.06 23.89
N LEU A 534 9.91 5.10 24.91
CA LEU A 534 10.23 6.32 25.64
C LEU A 534 10.93 7.35 24.74
N LYS A 535 11.84 6.92 23.87
CA LYS A 535 12.53 7.79 22.90
C LYS A 535 11.52 8.44 21.96
N ALA A 536 10.61 7.63 21.39
CA ALA A 536 9.55 8.12 20.53
C ALA A 536 8.59 9.11 21.25
N ILE A 537 8.32 8.91 22.54
CA ILE A 537 7.49 9.84 23.33
C ILE A 537 8.26 11.14 23.65
N ASP A 538 9.53 11.05 24.06
CA ASP A 538 10.37 12.22 24.34
C ASP A 538 10.56 13.09 23.10
N ASP A 539 10.81 12.47 21.94
CA ASP A 539 10.85 13.14 20.65
C ASP A 539 9.53 13.84 20.36
N TRP A 540 8.40 13.14 20.48
CA TRP A 540 7.08 13.71 20.25
C TRP A 540 6.79 14.90 21.17
N LEU A 541 7.15 14.82 22.46
CA LEU A 541 7.01 15.91 23.43
C LEU A 541 7.90 17.11 23.09
N CYS A 542 9.16 16.87 22.70
CA CYS A 542 10.11 17.92 22.31
C CYS A 542 9.61 18.69 21.09
N HIS A 543 9.07 17.98 20.09
CA HIS A 543 8.47 18.62 18.92
C HIS A 543 7.20 19.40 19.28
N ALA A 544 6.32 18.85 20.11
CA ALA A 544 5.11 19.54 20.57
C ALA A 544 5.42 20.83 21.36
N ARG A 545 6.49 20.84 22.18
CA ARG A 545 6.95 22.03 22.91
C ARG A 545 7.65 23.06 22.03
N LYS A 546 8.51 22.63 21.10
CA LYS A 546 9.12 23.55 20.11
C LYS A 546 8.04 24.27 19.30
N ILE A 547 6.98 23.57 18.92
CA ILE A 547 5.81 24.19 18.26
C ILE A 547 5.15 25.22 19.18
N SER A 548 4.96 24.93 20.47
CA SER A 548 4.40 25.92 21.41
C SER A 548 5.26 27.18 21.60
N LEU A 549 6.56 27.14 21.30
CA LEU A 549 7.49 28.29 21.35
C LEU A 549 7.65 28.98 19.98
N PHE A 550 7.46 28.26 18.88
CA PHE A 550 7.52 28.76 17.50
C PHE A 550 6.17 29.22 16.94
N VAL A 551 5.07 29.14 17.71
CA VAL A 551 3.75 29.65 17.28
C VAL A 551 3.69 31.19 17.20
N ASP A 552 4.77 31.90 17.54
CA ASP A 552 4.97 33.30 17.12
C ASP A 552 5.56 33.46 15.71
N ASP A 553 6.11 32.43 15.07
CA ASP A 553 6.52 32.51 13.66
C ASP A 553 6.64 31.14 12.97
N MET A 554 5.76 30.91 11.99
CA MET A 554 5.79 29.89 10.92
C MET A 554 5.06 28.53 11.08
N ASN A 555 4.33 28.20 10.00
CA ASN A 555 3.25 27.22 9.86
C ASN A 555 3.69 25.74 9.69
N TYR A 556 3.73 24.96 10.78
CA TYR A 556 3.69 23.49 10.73
C TYR A 556 2.28 22.94 10.39
N HIS A 557 1.26 23.80 10.51
CA HIS A 557 -0.15 23.49 10.25
C HIS A 557 -0.41 23.04 8.80
N SER A 558 0.44 23.44 7.83
CA SER A 558 0.27 23.17 6.39
C SER A 558 0.50 21.71 6.02
N PHE A 559 1.41 21.00 6.70
CA PHE A 559 1.73 19.60 6.42
C PHE A 559 0.65 18.65 6.97
N ARG A 560 0.17 18.89 8.21
CA ARG A 560 -0.94 18.12 8.81
C ARG A 560 -2.30 18.45 8.18
N LYS A 561 -2.63 19.72 7.88
CA LYS A 561 -3.90 20.05 7.18
C LYS A 561 -3.94 19.56 5.74
N LYS A 562 -2.81 19.46 5.02
CA LYS A 562 -2.80 18.94 3.63
C LYS A 562 -3.09 17.45 3.54
N LEU A 563 -2.74 16.66 4.57
CA LEU A 563 -3.06 15.24 4.60
C LEU A 563 -4.57 14.97 4.80
N PHE A 564 -5.32 15.95 5.33
CA PHE A 564 -6.68 15.76 5.86
C PHE A 564 -7.73 16.78 5.41
N LYS A 565 -7.48 17.63 4.41
CA LYS A 565 -8.52 18.51 3.83
C LYS A 565 -9.18 17.87 2.61
N SER A 566 -10.45 17.49 2.75
CA SER A 566 -11.38 17.31 1.64
C SER A 566 -11.64 18.67 0.99
N LYS A 567 -11.48 18.79 -0.33
CA LYS A 567 -12.06 19.91 -1.09
C LYS A 567 -13.48 19.52 -1.48
N GLU A 568 -14.42 20.36 -1.08
CA GLU A 568 -15.84 20.27 -1.41
C GLU A 568 -16.07 20.20 -2.92
N GLY A 569 -16.99 19.32 -3.31
CA GLY A 569 -17.50 19.17 -4.66
C GLY A 569 -18.86 18.47 -4.62
N ALA A 570 -19.87 19.19 -5.09
CA ALA A 570 -21.30 18.94 -4.98
C ALA A 570 -21.84 17.53 -5.33
N ASN A 571 -22.93 17.18 -4.61
CA ASN A 571 -24.04 16.28 -4.93
C ASN A 571 -23.77 14.84 -5.39
N SER A 572 -24.14 13.87 -4.54
CA SER A 572 -25.18 12.88 -4.89
C SER A 572 -25.58 12.02 -3.68
N ASN A 573 -26.89 11.92 -3.44
CA ASN A 573 -27.52 11.06 -2.45
C ASN A 573 -27.40 9.57 -2.85
N LYS A 574 -27.08 8.68 -1.90
CA LYS A 574 -27.88 7.46 -1.56
C LYS A 574 -27.22 6.55 -0.49
N ILE A 575 -27.94 6.42 0.63
CA ILE A 575 -28.33 5.19 1.37
C ILE A 575 -27.22 4.22 1.83
N PHE A 576 -27.03 4.11 3.16
CA PHE A 576 -27.25 2.87 3.94
C PHE A 576 -27.38 3.22 5.44
N GLY A 577 -28.60 3.16 5.97
CA GLY A 577 -28.87 3.35 7.38
C GLY A 577 -28.81 2.03 8.15
N LEU A 578 -28.01 1.98 9.22
CA LEU A 578 -28.21 1.01 10.30
C LEU A 578 -29.02 1.68 11.41
N SER A 579 -30.22 1.15 11.64
CA SER A 579 -31.12 1.54 12.70
C SER A 579 -30.63 1.06 14.07
N VAL A 580 -30.49 1.99 15.01
CA VAL A 580 -30.54 1.69 16.44
C VAL A 580 -31.82 2.31 16.98
N SER A 581 -32.70 1.43 17.46
CA SER A 581 -34.00 1.72 18.04
C SER A 581 -33.88 2.63 19.26
N ARG A 582 -34.51 3.82 19.20
CA ARG A 582 -34.86 4.63 20.37
C ARG A 582 -36.37 4.52 20.60
N GLN A 583 -36.75 3.96 21.75
CA GLN A 583 -38.09 4.13 22.30
C GLN A 583 -38.27 5.61 22.69
N GLY A 584 -39.34 6.20 22.17
CA GLY A 584 -39.67 7.60 22.34
C GLY A 584 -40.23 7.94 23.73
N VAL A 585 -40.13 9.21 24.06
CA VAL A 585 -41.12 9.93 24.88
C VAL A 585 -41.28 11.32 24.27
N ASP A 586 -42.53 11.73 24.19
CA ASP A 586 -43.11 12.82 23.42
C ASP A 586 -42.65 14.25 23.75
N MET A 587 -42.94 15.08 22.75
CA MET A 587 -42.74 16.50 22.53
C MET A 587 -43.82 17.37 23.19
N HIS A 588 -43.46 18.59 23.61
CA HIS A 588 -44.33 19.79 23.61
C HIS A 588 -43.42 21.03 23.46
N GLN A 589 -43.32 21.65 22.28
CA GLN A 589 -44.12 22.77 21.71
C GLN A 589 -44.01 24.13 22.42
N SER A 590 -43.50 25.14 21.69
CA SER A 590 -43.90 26.57 21.62
C SER A 590 -42.70 27.42 21.12
N LEU A 591 -42.58 27.80 19.84
CA LEU A 591 -43.13 29.00 19.16
C LEU A 591 -42.86 30.36 19.85
N ALA A 592 -42.05 31.21 19.18
CA ALA A 592 -42.12 32.69 19.03
C ALA A 592 -40.71 33.19 18.59
N SER A 593 -40.46 33.57 17.32
CA SER A 593 -40.77 34.85 16.63
C SER A 593 -39.99 36.08 17.12
N GLY A 594 -39.33 36.78 16.19
CA GLY A 594 -38.78 38.14 16.34
C GLY A 594 -37.28 38.17 16.03
N GLU A 595 -36.82 38.48 14.81
CA GLU A 595 -36.83 39.77 14.08
C GLU A 595 -35.39 40.24 13.88
N ASN A 596 -35.12 40.68 12.65
CA ASN A 596 -33.84 41.09 12.11
C ASN A 596 -33.35 42.40 12.74
N HIS A 597 -32.02 42.57 12.81
CA HIS A 597 -31.40 43.87 12.54
C HIS A 597 -29.94 43.70 12.08
N GLU A 598 -29.71 44.04 10.80
CA GLU A 598 -28.41 44.38 10.21
C GLU A 598 -28.01 45.80 10.64
N VAL A 599 -26.72 46.00 10.95
CA VAL A 599 -25.94 47.26 10.86
C VAL A 599 -24.46 46.85 10.71
N SER A 600 -23.94 46.74 9.48
CA SER A 600 -23.10 47.71 8.74
C SER A 600 -21.77 48.12 9.39
N ASP A 601 -20.69 47.67 8.74
CA ASP A 601 -19.43 48.34 8.37
C ASP A 601 -18.83 49.41 9.28
N LEU A 602 -17.55 49.22 9.61
CA LEU A 602 -16.52 50.26 9.51
C LEU A 602 -15.16 49.64 9.13
N MET A 603 -14.64 50.10 8.00
CA MET A 603 -13.26 49.92 7.54
C MET A 603 -12.30 50.68 8.46
N ASP A 604 -11.10 50.15 8.65
CA ASP A 604 -9.93 51.01 8.83
C ASP A 604 -8.69 50.41 8.17
N THR A 605 -7.93 51.32 7.56
CA THR A 605 -6.82 51.14 6.63
C THR A 605 -5.48 51.44 7.28
N ASP A 606 -4.47 50.58 7.10
CA ASP A 606 -3.04 50.91 6.99
C ASP A 606 -2.27 49.59 6.70
N GLY A 607 -1.26 49.44 5.85
CA GLY A 607 -0.33 50.38 5.21
C GLY A 607 1.12 49.96 5.52
N ARG A 608 1.87 49.49 4.49
CA ARG A 608 3.33 49.16 4.43
C ARG A 608 3.79 47.80 5.00
N LEU A 609 4.81 47.10 4.48
CA LEU A 609 5.83 47.36 3.46
C LEU A 609 6.30 45.99 2.89
N GLU A 610 6.43 45.85 1.56
CA GLU A 610 7.02 44.66 0.93
C GLU A 610 8.55 44.69 1.05
N HIS A 611 9.14 43.59 1.52
CA HIS A 611 10.54 43.25 1.27
C HIS A 611 10.63 41.82 0.72
N THR A 612 11.03 41.76 -0.54
CA THR A 612 11.38 40.57 -1.29
C THR A 612 12.78 40.09 -0.89
N THR A 613 12.89 38.87 -0.38
CA THR A 613 14.15 38.12 -0.37
C THR A 613 13.91 36.66 -0.77
N SER A 614 14.61 36.27 -1.83
CA SER A 614 14.67 34.97 -2.48
C SER A 614 14.94 33.81 -1.50
N SER A 615 14.11 32.77 -1.51
CA SER A 615 14.37 31.50 -0.82
C SER A 615 14.97 30.49 -1.80
N THR A 616 16.27 30.26 -1.70
CA THR A 616 16.96 29.09 -2.23
C THR A 616 16.41 27.81 -1.61
N ILE A 617 16.13 26.83 -2.46
CA ILE A 617 15.65 25.48 -2.15
C ILE A 617 16.73 24.75 -1.34
N LEU A 618 16.41 24.29 -0.14
CA LEU A 618 17.25 23.37 0.65
C LEU A 618 16.85 21.93 0.33
N ASP A 619 17.84 21.21 -0.19
CA ASP A 619 17.90 19.80 -0.53
C ASP A 619 17.92 18.96 0.75
N ASP A 620 16.99 18.02 0.90
CA ASP A 620 16.80 17.21 2.11
C ASP A 620 17.42 15.82 1.89
N SER A 621 18.75 15.79 1.79
CA SER A 621 19.51 14.54 1.72
C SER A 621 19.62 13.91 3.10
N ILE A 622 19.01 12.73 3.26
CA ILE A 622 19.15 11.86 4.44
C ILE A 622 20.61 11.43 4.55
N VAL A 623 21.32 12.00 5.53
CA VAL A 623 22.66 11.55 5.90
C VAL A 623 22.50 10.42 6.92
N GLU A 624 22.94 9.21 6.54
CA GLU A 624 23.09 8.09 7.46
C GLU A 624 24.15 8.43 8.52
N VAL A 625 23.77 8.35 9.79
CA VAL A 625 24.68 8.52 10.93
C VAL A 625 25.05 7.15 11.47
N ASP A 626 26.36 6.92 11.56
CA ASP A 626 27.07 5.73 12.04
C ASP A 626 26.65 5.32 13.48
N PRO A 627 26.28 4.05 13.75
CA PRO A 627 25.85 3.58 15.07
C PRO A 627 27.07 3.26 15.95
N GLY A 628 27.79 4.29 16.41
CA GLY A 628 29.03 4.13 17.18
C GLY A 628 29.20 5.01 18.41
N ALA A 629 28.30 5.95 18.68
CA ALA A 629 28.41 6.87 19.82
C ALA A 629 27.04 7.42 20.28
N GLU A 630 26.18 6.59 20.87
CA GLU A 630 25.03 7.08 21.65
C GLU A 630 25.35 6.97 23.15
N SER A 631 26.05 7.98 23.68
CA SER A 631 25.94 8.35 25.09
C SER A 631 25.12 9.64 25.14
N GLU A 632 24.12 9.68 26.03
CA GLU A 632 23.26 10.84 26.39
C GLU A 632 22.10 11.19 25.42
N ALA A 633 20.90 11.59 25.85
CA ALA A 633 20.19 11.60 27.13
C ALA A 633 18.73 11.95 26.78
N PHE A 634 17.73 11.26 27.35
CA PHE A 634 16.33 11.71 27.21
C PHE A 634 16.22 13.18 27.64
N GLY A 635 15.60 14.02 26.83
CA GLY A 635 15.58 15.47 27.04
C GLY A 635 14.62 15.87 28.16
N LEU A 636 13.32 15.71 27.92
CA LEU A 636 12.28 16.12 28.87
C LEU A 636 12.04 15.05 29.93
N LEU A 637 12.08 13.77 29.54
CA LEU A 637 11.80 12.67 30.47
C LEU A 637 12.86 12.50 31.57
N ASN A 638 14.07 13.07 31.44
CA ASN A 638 15.15 12.91 32.42
C ASN A 638 15.39 14.12 33.34
N ILE A 639 14.45 15.06 33.42
CA ILE A 639 14.58 16.23 34.31
C ILE A 639 14.51 15.77 35.77
N ALA A 640 15.48 16.22 36.59
CA ALA A 640 15.60 15.87 38.00
C ALA A 640 14.49 16.49 38.86
N ASP A 641 14.16 17.76 38.60
CA ASP A 641 13.15 18.50 39.35
C ASP A 641 11.75 18.31 38.78
N TRP A 642 10.73 18.58 39.59
CA TRP A 642 9.35 18.61 39.12
C TRP A 642 9.13 19.84 38.22
N PRO A 643 8.87 19.67 36.91
CA PRO A 643 8.72 20.80 36.00
C PRO A 643 7.39 21.52 36.24
N ASP A 644 7.40 22.85 36.10
CA ASP A 644 6.16 23.61 35.98
C ASP A 644 5.60 23.46 34.55
N ILE A 645 4.43 22.86 34.42
CA ILE A 645 3.77 22.60 33.14
C ILE A 645 2.42 23.30 33.14
N VAL A 646 2.35 24.44 32.45
CA VAL A 646 1.11 25.19 32.27
C VAL A 646 0.41 24.69 31.01
N TYR A 647 -0.83 24.22 31.15
CA TYR A 647 -1.69 23.90 30.02
C TYR A 647 -3.16 24.12 30.35
N ASP A 648 -3.84 24.89 29.51
CA ASP A 648 -5.25 25.17 29.59
C ASP A 648 -6.06 24.28 28.63
N VAL A 649 -6.66 23.24 29.19
CA VAL A 649 -7.52 22.27 28.48
C VAL A 649 -8.74 22.95 27.83
N SER A 650 -9.14 24.13 28.33
CA SER A 650 -10.32 24.84 27.82
C SER A 650 -10.07 25.70 26.59
N SER A 651 -8.81 25.91 26.21
CA SER A 651 -8.43 26.77 25.07
C SER A 651 -7.39 26.15 24.14
N GLN A 652 -6.55 25.25 24.65
CA GLN A 652 -5.50 24.59 23.89
C GLN A 652 -5.97 23.29 23.23
N GLU A 653 -5.24 22.89 22.19
CA GLU A 653 -5.54 21.72 21.37
C GLU A 653 -5.32 20.39 22.09
N ILE A 654 -6.32 19.51 22.07
CA ILE A 654 -6.25 18.19 22.70
C ILE A 654 -6.62 17.04 21.74
N SER A 655 -5.83 15.97 21.74
CA SER A 655 -6.08 14.78 20.91
C SER A 655 -6.39 13.57 21.78
N PHE A 656 -7.43 12.80 21.46
CA PHE A 656 -7.74 11.52 22.14
C PHE A 656 -6.86 10.34 21.70
N HIS A 657 -5.99 10.53 20.70
CA HIS A 657 -5.21 9.48 20.05
C HIS A 657 -3.81 9.35 20.68
N ILE A 658 -3.66 8.33 21.53
CA ILE A 658 -2.44 8.09 22.33
C ILE A 658 -1.83 6.67 22.17
N PRO A 659 -1.62 6.14 20.96
CA PRO A 659 -1.15 4.77 20.75
C PRO A 659 0.22 4.47 21.39
N LEU A 660 1.17 5.42 21.42
CA LEU A 660 2.48 5.20 22.06
C LEU A 660 2.34 5.04 23.57
N HIS A 661 1.55 5.91 24.21
CA HIS A 661 1.29 5.80 25.65
C HIS A 661 0.58 4.48 26.00
N ARG A 662 -0.30 4.00 25.10
CA ARG A 662 -0.97 2.70 25.28
C ARG A 662 0.01 1.53 25.19
N LEU A 663 0.89 1.52 24.19
CA LEU A 663 1.92 0.48 24.06
C LEU A 663 2.86 0.50 25.27
N LEU A 664 3.35 1.68 25.65
CA LEU A 664 4.23 1.84 26.81
C LEU A 664 3.55 1.37 28.11
N SER A 665 2.27 1.72 28.30
CA SER A 665 1.51 1.27 29.46
C SER A 665 1.37 -0.27 29.51
N LEU A 666 1.11 -0.91 28.37
CA LEU A 666 1.02 -2.38 28.29
C LEU A 666 2.35 -3.06 28.64
N ILE A 667 3.45 -2.55 28.10
CA ILE A 667 4.77 -3.16 28.31
C ILE A 667 5.29 -2.92 29.73
N LEU A 668 5.08 -1.73 30.30
CA LEU A 668 5.45 -1.43 31.69
C LEU A 668 4.63 -2.26 32.67
N ARG A 669 3.32 -2.42 32.43
CA ARG A 669 2.47 -3.31 33.24
C ARG A 669 3.01 -4.73 33.24
N LYS A 670 3.30 -5.27 32.06
CA LYS A 670 3.82 -6.63 31.95
C LYS A 670 5.23 -6.77 32.55
N ALA A 671 6.07 -5.74 32.45
CA ALA A 671 7.34 -5.69 33.14
C ALA A 671 7.13 -5.78 34.66
N MET A 672 6.25 -4.95 35.22
CA MET A 672 5.93 -5.00 36.66
C MET A 672 5.36 -6.35 37.11
N GLU A 673 4.46 -6.97 36.31
CA GLU A 673 3.95 -8.32 36.57
C GLU A 673 5.08 -9.36 36.57
N TYR A 674 6.02 -9.27 35.62
CA TYR A 674 7.17 -10.17 35.55
C TYR A 674 8.10 -10.00 36.77
N CYS A 675 8.36 -8.75 37.14
CA CYS A 675 9.13 -8.40 38.34
C CYS A 675 8.46 -8.93 39.62
N HIS A 676 7.12 -8.88 39.70
CA HIS A 676 6.38 -9.37 40.86
C HIS A 676 6.36 -10.90 40.96
N ASN A 677 6.11 -11.59 39.84
CA ASN A 677 6.03 -13.06 39.80
C ASN A 677 7.36 -13.76 40.11
N GLU A 678 8.50 -13.10 39.84
CA GLU A 678 9.83 -13.62 40.19
C GLU A 678 10.12 -13.51 41.70
N ILE A 679 9.48 -12.58 42.41
CA ILE A 679 9.56 -12.46 43.87
C ILE A 679 8.75 -13.58 44.55
N GLU A 680 7.69 -14.09 43.89
CA GLU A 680 6.82 -15.15 44.43
C GLU A 680 7.31 -16.59 44.15
N LYS A 681 8.34 -16.80 43.32
CA LYS A 681 8.95 -18.14 43.15
C LYS A 681 9.73 -18.52 44.42
N PRO A 682 9.28 -19.50 45.23
CA PRO A 682 9.93 -19.82 46.48
C PRO A 682 11.05 -20.85 46.24
N GLU A 683 12.21 -20.42 45.75
CA GLU A 683 13.40 -21.27 45.76
C GLU A 683 14.29 -20.94 46.97
N LYS A 684 14.10 -21.73 48.02
CA LYS A 684 15.06 -22.16 49.04
C LYS A 684 16.38 -21.36 49.14
N ALA A 685 16.32 -20.12 49.60
CA ALA A 685 17.45 -19.46 50.22
C ALA A 685 16.98 -18.73 51.48
N SER A 686 17.43 -19.23 52.62
CA SER A 686 17.23 -18.67 53.94
C SER A 686 17.87 -17.28 54.06
N ASN A 687 17.05 -16.25 54.21
CA ASN A 687 17.07 -15.27 55.32
C ASN A 687 16.21 -14.08 54.93
N GLY A 688 15.14 -13.86 55.71
CA GLY A 688 14.18 -12.81 55.46
C GLY A 688 14.78 -11.42 55.62
N LEU A 689 14.57 -10.60 54.59
CA LEU A 689 14.34 -9.16 54.68
C LEU A 689 13.34 -8.84 53.56
N SER A 690 12.09 -8.52 53.92
CA SER A 690 11.15 -7.91 52.98
C SER A 690 11.68 -6.53 52.60
N LEU A 691 12.00 -6.34 51.31
CA LEU A 691 12.52 -5.07 50.80
C LEU A 691 11.45 -3.97 50.97
N PRO A 692 11.77 -2.77 51.50
CA PRO A 692 10.80 -1.68 51.61
C PRO A 692 10.36 -1.19 50.22
N SER A 693 9.07 -0.84 50.08
CA SER A 693 8.44 -0.40 48.83
C SER A 693 9.16 0.76 48.12
N SER A 694 9.92 1.59 48.84
CA SER A 694 10.73 2.68 48.27
C SER A 694 12.01 2.21 47.57
N ALA A 695 12.61 1.10 48.02
CA ALA A 695 13.79 0.53 47.38
C ALA A 695 13.45 -0.13 46.04
N TRP A 696 12.26 -0.73 45.95
CA TRP A 696 11.72 -1.34 44.72
C TRP A 696 11.55 -0.32 43.59
N GLY A 697 11.07 0.88 43.91
CA GLY A 697 10.95 1.98 42.94
C GLY A 697 12.31 2.41 42.39
N HIS A 698 13.32 2.56 43.26
CA HIS A 698 14.66 2.97 42.83
C HIS A 698 15.33 1.91 41.93
N GLU A 699 15.08 0.62 42.19
CA GLU A 699 15.62 -0.48 41.42
C GLU A 699 14.95 -0.64 40.05
N PHE A 700 13.61 -0.52 39.98
CA PHE A 700 12.89 -0.52 38.70
C PHE A 700 13.32 0.64 37.79
N PHE A 701 13.43 1.86 38.35
CA PHE A 701 13.89 3.02 37.58
C PHE A 701 15.35 2.85 37.12
N GLY A 702 16.23 2.34 37.97
CA GLY A 702 17.63 2.07 37.63
C GLY A 702 17.80 1.01 36.55
N GLN A 703 17.10 -0.12 36.67
CA GLN A 703 17.33 -1.30 35.82
C GLN A 703 16.44 -1.33 34.55
N VAL A 704 15.15 -0.99 34.66
CA VAL A 704 14.19 -1.05 33.54
C VAL A 704 14.11 0.28 32.79
N LEU A 705 14.18 1.40 33.50
CA LEU A 705 14.12 2.74 32.92
C LEU A 705 15.50 3.41 32.77
N ARG A 706 16.60 2.64 32.94
CA ARG A 706 18.00 3.07 32.80
C ARG A 706 18.37 4.33 33.59
N GLY A 707 17.78 4.52 34.77
CA GLY A 707 18.09 5.65 35.65
C GLY A 707 17.40 6.97 35.27
N LEU A 708 16.33 6.93 34.47
CA LEU A 708 15.47 8.10 34.25
C LEU A 708 15.05 8.72 35.59
N GLN A 709 15.10 10.05 35.68
CA GLN A 709 14.69 10.75 36.90
C GLN A 709 13.18 10.62 37.13
N PRO A 710 12.73 10.15 38.32
CA PRO A 710 11.30 9.90 38.58
C PRO A 710 10.40 11.11 38.37
N CYS A 711 10.87 12.32 38.70
CA CYS A 711 10.09 13.54 38.59
C CYS A 711 9.81 13.91 37.13
N GLY A 712 10.84 14.07 36.30
CA GLY A 712 10.70 14.35 34.87
C GLY A 712 9.89 13.28 34.14
N PHE A 713 10.23 12.00 34.38
CA PHE A 713 9.51 10.88 33.80
C PHE A 713 8.01 10.94 34.11
N SER A 714 7.66 11.06 35.38
CA SER A 714 6.26 11.05 35.82
C SER A 714 5.50 12.27 35.31
N ALA A 715 6.10 13.46 35.40
CA ALA A 715 5.43 14.70 35.04
C ALA A 715 5.08 14.73 33.54
N PHE A 716 6.04 14.41 32.67
CA PHE A 716 5.85 14.49 31.22
C PHE A 716 5.06 13.31 30.65
N LEU A 717 5.28 12.09 31.15
CA LEU A 717 4.56 10.92 30.65
C LEU A 717 3.06 10.97 31.01
N MET A 718 2.73 11.52 32.19
CA MET A 718 1.34 11.62 32.64
C MET A 718 0.59 12.82 32.08
N GLU A 719 1.29 13.81 31.53
CA GLU A 719 0.71 15.07 31.13
C GLU A 719 -0.44 14.91 30.12
N HIS A 720 -0.21 14.21 29.01
CA HIS A 720 -1.23 14.09 27.97
C HIS A 720 -2.41 13.19 28.41
N PRO A 721 -2.19 12.04 29.08
CA PRO A 721 -3.26 11.32 29.75
C PRO A 721 -4.08 12.16 30.74
N LEU A 722 -3.44 13.03 31.54
CA LEU A 722 -4.13 13.89 32.51
C LEU A 722 -4.98 14.96 31.79
N ARG A 723 -4.46 15.59 30.73
CA ARG A 723 -5.24 16.50 29.88
C ARG A 723 -6.52 15.85 29.38
N LEU A 724 -6.44 14.60 28.92
CA LEU A 724 -7.60 13.85 28.46
C LEU A 724 -8.61 13.57 29.56
N ARG A 725 -8.13 13.26 30.77
CA ARG A 725 -8.99 13.04 31.94
C ARG A 725 -9.73 14.32 32.34
N VAL A 726 -9.05 15.46 32.33
CA VAL A 726 -9.65 16.78 32.60
C VAL A 726 -10.67 17.12 31.52
N PHE A 727 -10.33 16.95 30.24
CA PHE A 727 -11.25 17.22 29.14
C PHE A 727 -12.51 16.35 29.21
N CYS A 728 -12.37 15.05 29.45
CA CYS A 728 -13.52 14.16 29.70
C CYS A 728 -14.36 14.62 30.90
N ALA A 729 -13.74 15.16 31.95
CA ALA A 729 -14.47 15.69 33.10
C ALA A 729 -15.27 16.96 32.72
N GLN A 730 -14.69 17.87 31.94
CA GLN A 730 -15.37 19.05 31.42
C GLN A 730 -16.54 18.68 30.48
N VAL A 731 -16.39 17.64 29.64
CA VAL A 731 -17.48 17.09 28.80
C VAL A 731 -18.62 16.59 29.68
N ARG A 732 -18.33 15.82 30.73
CA ARG A 732 -19.34 15.34 31.69
C ARG A 732 -20.01 16.48 32.47
N ALA A 733 -19.26 17.54 32.78
CA ALA A 733 -19.78 18.74 33.40
C ALA A 733 -20.66 19.59 32.45
N GLY A 734 -20.77 19.21 31.18
CA GLY A 734 -21.61 19.88 30.19
C GLY A 734 -21.00 21.17 29.61
N MET A 735 -19.71 21.43 29.87
CA MET A 735 -19.02 22.64 29.42
C MET A 735 -18.94 22.77 27.89
N TRP A 736 -19.07 21.66 27.17
CA TRP A 736 -18.88 21.57 25.72
C TRP A 736 -20.17 21.32 24.92
N ARG A 737 -21.36 21.40 25.55
CA ARG A 737 -22.66 21.11 24.89
C ARG A 737 -22.95 22.02 23.68
N ARG A 738 -22.37 23.21 23.64
CA ARG A 738 -22.53 24.17 22.53
C ARG A 738 -21.54 23.94 21.38
N ASN A 739 -20.63 22.99 21.51
CA ASN A 739 -19.58 22.69 20.53
C ASN A 739 -19.88 21.43 19.68
N GLY A 740 -21.16 21.03 19.60
CA GLY A 740 -21.63 19.84 18.88
C GLY A 740 -21.42 18.52 19.65
N ASP A 741 -21.94 17.41 19.10
CA ASP A 741 -21.89 16.10 19.78
C ASP A 741 -20.51 15.43 19.64
N ALA A 742 -19.65 15.89 18.73
CA ALA A 742 -18.32 15.33 18.48
C ALA A 742 -17.44 15.19 19.75
N ALA A 743 -17.42 16.21 20.63
CA ALA A 743 -16.66 16.15 21.88
C ALA A 743 -17.22 15.09 22.84
N ILE A 744 -18.56 14.92 22.84
CA ILE A 744 -19.26 13.92 23.64
C ILE A 744 -18.95 12.53 23.08
N PHE A 745 -19.11 12.34 21.77
CA PHE A 745 -18.79 11.08 21.09
C PHE A 745 -17.33 10.68 21.29
N ASN A 746 -16.36 11.56 21.07
CA ASN A 746 -14.93 11.24 21.24
C ASN A 746 -14.59 10.91 22.70
N SER A 747 -15.17 11.63 23.66
CA SER A 747 -15.04 11.30 25.09
C SER A 747 -15.65 9.94 25.41
N GLU A 748 -16.82 9.61 24.84
CA GLU A 748 -17.44 8.30 25.02
C GLU A 748 -16.64 7.20 24.33
N PHE A 749 -16.14 7.37 23.10
CA PHE A 749 -15.27 6.38 22.43
C PHE A 749 -13.98 6.12 23.21
N TYR A 750 -13.33 7.18 23.71
CA TYR A 750 -12.14 7.04 24.56
C TYR A 750 -12.41 6.21 25.82
N ARG A 751 -13.63 6.29 26.37
CA ARG A 751 -14.05 5.57 27.58
C ARG A 751 -14.67 4.19 27.31
N ALA A 752 -15.38 4.03 26.21
CA ALA A 752 -16.25 2.90 25.89
C ALA A 752 -15.47 1.75 25.26
N VAL A 753 -14.46 2.06 24.46
CA VAL A 753 -13.55 1.00 24.04
C VAL A 753 -12.89 0.47 25.30
N GLN A 754 -13.05 -0.84 25.52
CA GLN A 754 -12.66 -1.59 26.72
C GLN A 754 -11.12 -1.68 26.90
N TRP A 755 -10.40 -0.59 26.61
CA TRP A 755 -8.99 -0.34 26.86
C TRP A 755 -8.55 -0.54 28.30
N LEU A 756 -9.51 -0.58 29.23
CA LEU A 756 -9.33 -0.71 30.68
C LEU A 756 -9.87 -2.03 31.25
N VAL A 757 -10.48 -2.94 30.48
CA VAL A 757 -11.11 -4.14 31.07
C VAL A 757 -10.10 -5.19 31.55
N HIS A 758 -8.87 -5.18 31.04
CA HIS A 758 -7.78 -5.92 31.69
C HIS A 758 -7.27 -5.25 32.97
N ILE A 759 -7.56 -3.97 33.20
CA ILE A 759 -7.21 -3.26 34.45
C ILE A 759 -8.32 -3.40 35.50
N LYS A 760 -9.60 -3.54 35.10
CA LYS A 760 -10.73 -3.64 36.05
C LYS A 760 -11.05 -5.04 36.55
N LYS A 761 -10.71 -6.11 35.82
CA LYS A 761 -11.12 -7.47 36.25
C LYS A 761 -10.26 -8.06 37.37
N GLU A 762 -9.06 -7.55 37.63
CA GLU A 762 -8.21 -8.05 38.73
C GLU A 762 -8.21 -7.14 39.97
N HIS A 763 -8.48 -5.84 39.83
CA HIS A 763 -8.59 -4.91 40.96
C HIS A 763 -9.91 -4.99 41.76
N MET A 764 -10.72 -6.05 41.59
CA MET A 764 -11.80 -6.40 42.52
C MET A 764 -11.47 -7.65 43.35
N LYS A 765 -10.21 -8.12 43.36
CA LYS A 765 -9.75 -9.23 44.21
C LYS A 765 -8.43 -8.97 44.96
N LEU A 766 -7.97 -7.73 45.01
CA LEU A 766 -7.05 -7.19 46.01
C LEU A 766 -7.76 -6.05 46.72
#